data_AF-A0A7Y9GMR0-F1
#
_entry.id   AF-A0A7Y9GMR0-F1
#
_cell.length_a   1.000
_cell.length_b   1.000
_cell.length_c   1.000
_cell.angle_alpha   90.00
_cell.angle_beta   90.00
_cell.angle_gamma   90.00
#
_symmetry.space_group_name_H-M   'P 1'
#
loop_
_entity.id
_entity.type
_entity.pdbx_description
1 polymer ?
#
loop_
_entity_poly.entity_id
_entity_poly.type
_entity_poly.pdbx_seq_one_letter_code
_entity_poly.pdbx_strand_id
1 'polypeptide(L)'
;MSAPASPDPAVAAAEAELARLRAEAEAAEAQLKAAQARAALAAAEADAAKARAAGADAPPAQETARAKDESPADAPTLAPSPASEPGAAAEEPQPAQPEEEKPPAEASVESAPPAATTPPAAAADGPLDADEVAKVIAGYAFEGETLDVGALVNGDPVPEAQIRIPLGMMNRHGLVAGATGTGKTRTLQGLAEQLAAKGVPVFAADIKGDLSGVATPGEANEKLLDRTRGIGQDWKPEASVTEFFALGGIGKGVPVRATVSGFGPLLLSKVLGLNETQESSLGLVFHYADENGLALVDLSDLRAVLTYLTSDEGKTELKNLGGLSSATAGVILRELITFADDGADVFFGEPEFDVQDFLRTAPDGRGIISLLEVPGVADKPALFSTFLMYLLAELFEILPEVGDLDKPKLVFFFDEAHLLFKDASKDFLAAITQTVRLIRSKGVGVFFVTQTPKDVPSDVLAQLGSRIQHALRAFTPDDAKALRATVGTYPKSGYDLERVLQELATGEAIVTVMSEKGAPTPVAWTRLRAPQGLMSPTPDPAIERAIHASPLLAKYGTAIDRESAREILTARMNAAAEAEAAEEAALAKAKADAEYAKQKAAIDKAEAAAEKKAQQEYERLLKKTSDKTRTSRSSRAEKSPLEEILGSKATQTILGGVIRGVFGTGRR
;
A
#
# COMPACT_ATOMS: atom_id res chain seq x y z
N MET A 1 55.63 -30.24 -17.20
CA MET A 1 54.75 -29.64 -16.17
C MET A 1 53.33 -29.81 -16.67
N SER A 2 52.46 -30.46 -15.90
CA SER A 2 51.04 -30.58 -16.24
C SER A 2 50.25 -29.57 -15.41
N ALA A 3 49.37 -28.80 -16.04
CA ALA A 3 48.53 -27.84 -15.33
C ALA A 3 47.44 -28.57 -14.50
N PRO A 4 46.99 -27.98 -13.37
CA PRO A 4 45.90 -28.56 -12.59
C PRO A 4 44.59 -28.47 -13.37
N ALA A 5 43.74 -29.49 -13.24
CA ALA A 5 42.40 -29.50 -13.84
C ALA A 5 41.48 -28.51 -13.13
N SER A 6 40.68 -27.77 -13.90
CA SER A 6 39.63 -26.89 -13.37
C SER A 6 38.56 -27.70 -12.61
N PRO A 7 37.98 -27.16 -11.52
CA PRO A 7 36.94 -27.85 -10.77
C PRO A 7 35.64 -27.99 -11.59
N ASP A 8 34.86 -29.02 -11.26
CA ASP A 8 33.58 -29.30 -11.89
C ASP A 8 32.56 -28.16 -11.60
N PRO A 9 31.91 -27.57 -12.62
CA PRO A 9 30.96 -26.47 -12.43
C PRO A 9 29.77 -26.82 -11.52
N ALA A 10 29.36 -28.10 -11.43
CA ALA A 10 28.31 -28.53 -10.51
C ALA A 10 28.76 -28.42 -9.03
N VAL A 11 30.03 -28.69 -8.75
CA VAL A 11 30.61 -28.56 -7.40
C VAL A 11 30.74 -27.08 -7.03
N ALA A 12 31.20 -26.24 -7.96
CA ALA A 12 31.30 -24.80 -7.74
C ALA A 12 29.93 -24.15 -7.44
N ALA A 13 28.87 -24.59 -8.12
CA ALA A 13 27.50 -24.13 -7.84
C ALA A 13 27.01 -24.56 -6.46
N ALA A 14 27.26 -25.81 -6.04
CA ALA A 14 26.90 -26.30 -4.72
C ALA A 14 27.68 -25.62 -3.58
N GLU A 15 28.96 -25.30 -3.79
CA GLU A 15 29.77 -24.53 -2.83
C GLU A 15 29.29 -23.08 -2.70
N ALA A 16 28.87 -22.44 -3.80
CA ALA A 16 28.30 -21.09 -3.78
C ALA A 16 26.95 -21.05 -3.03
N GLU A 17 26.08 -22.03 -3.25
CA GLU A 17 24.79 -22.13 -2.55
C GLU A 17 24.97 -22.42 -1.05
N LEU A 18 25.94 -23.28 -0.68
CA LEU A 18 26.30 -23.53 0.71
C LEU A 18 26.85 -22.26 1.40
N ALA A 19 27.61 -21.43 0.68
CA ALA A 19 28.10 -20.15 1.18
C ALA A 19 26.95 -19.14 1.39
N ARG A 20 25.98 -19.08 0.48
CA ARG A 20 24.77 -18.25 0.61
C ARG A 20 23.96 -18.61 1.85
N LEU A 21 23.64 -19.90 2.02
CA LEU A 21 22.86 -20.40 3.16
C LEU A 21 23.55 -20.16 4.51
N ARG A 22 24.90 -20.19 4.55
CA ARG A 22 25.67 -19.82 5.75
C ARG A 22 25.58 -18.33 6.07
N ALA A 23 25.70 -17.47 5.06
CA ALA A 23 25.56 -16.02 5.24
C ALA A 23 24.15 -15.62 5.71
N GLU A 24 23.10 -16.28 5.17
CA GLU A 24 21.71 -16.09 5.62
C GLU A 24 21.53 -16.53 7.09
N ALA A 25 22.13 -17.66 7.50
CA ALA A 25 22.10 -18.12 8.89
C ALA A 25 22.82 -17.18 9.87
N GLU A 26 24.01 -16.67 9.50
CA GLU A 26 24.75 -15.68 10.31
C GLU A 26 23.98 -14.35 10.44
N ALA A 27 23.32 -13.90 9.36
CA ALA A 27 22.47 -12.71 9.39
C ALA A 27 21.25 -12.89 10.30
N ALA A 28 20.59 -14.05 10.27
CA ALA A 28 19.48 -14.38 11.16
C ALA A 28 19.91 -14.43 12.63
N GLU A 29 21.07 -15.01 12.94
CA GLU A 29 21.61 -15.03 14.31
C GLU A 29 21.95 -13.62 14.81
N ALA A 30 22.49 -12.76 13.95
CA ALA A 30 22.76 -11.35 14.27
C ALA A 30 21.47 -10.56 14.55
N GLN A 31 20.41 -10.77 13.76
CA GLN A 31 19.09 -10.17 14.00
C GLN A 31 18.47 -10.66 15.31
N LEU A 32 18.57 -11.95 15.63
CA LEU A 32 18.07 -12.51 16.88
C LEU A 32 18.78 -11.89 18.10
N LYS A 33 20.11 -11.76 18.05
CA LYS A 33 20.90 -11.10 19.12
C LYS A 33 20.52 -9.63 19.27
N ALA A 34 20.30 -8.91 18.17
CA ALA A 34 19.85 -7.52 18.21
C ALA A 34 18.44 -7.37 18.81
N ALA A 35 17.51 -8.27 18.48
CA ALA A 35 16.18 -8.30 19.07
C ALA A 35 16.21 -8.61 20.58
N GLN A 36 17.01 -9.59 21.01
CA GLN A 36 17.21 -9.93 22.42
C GLN A 36 17.82 -8.75 23.20
N ALA A 37 18.81 -8.05 22.63
CA ALA A 37 19.40 -6.86 23.26
C ALA A 37 18.38 -5.72 23.42
N ARG A 38 17.52 -5.48 22.42
CA ARG A 38 16.43 -4.49 22.53
C ARG A 38 15.39 -4.87 23.58
N ALA A 39 15.02 -6.15 23.67
CA ALA A 39 14.11 -6.65 24.70
C ALA A 39 14.70 -6.50 26.11
N ALA A 40 16.00 -6.76 26.29
CA ALA A 40 16.69 -6.57 27.55
C ALA A 40 16.78 -5.09 27.97
N LEU A 41 17.00 -4.17 27.01
CA LEU A 41 16.96 -2.73 27.27
C LEU A 41 15.56 -2.30 27.74
N ALA A 42 14.51 -2.70 27.04
CA ALA A 42 13.13 -2.36 27.40
C ALA A 42 12.72 -2.92 28.78
N ALA A 43 13.20 -4.10 29.15
CA ALA A 43 13.01 -4.66 30.50
C ALA A 43 13.71 -3.81 31.58
N ALA A 44 14.97 -3.41 31.34
CA ALA A 44 15.72 -2.56 32.26
C ALA A 44 15.10 -1.16 32.40
N GLU A 45 14.57 -0.58 31.31
CA GLU A 45 13.82 0.69 31.35
C GLU A 45 12.52 0.56 32.14
N ALA A 46 11.78 -0.54 31.97
CA ALA A 46 10.56 -0.81 32.73
C ALA A 46 10.83 -0.98 34.24
N ASP A 47 11.92 -1.65 34.62
CA ASP A 47 12.31 -1.81 36.03
C ASP A 47 12.86 -0.50 36.62
N ALA A 48 13.59 0.31 35.84
CA ALA A 48 13.96 1.66 36.25
C ALA A 48 12.74 2.59 36.45
N ALA A 49 11.71 2.46 35.61
CA ALA A 49 10.45 3.17 35.79
C ALA A 49 9.69 2.74 37.06
N LYS A 50 9.62 1.43 37.35
CA LYS A 50 9.07 0.91 38.61
C LYS A 50 9.84 1.42 39.83
N ALA A 51 11.18 1.44 39.77
CA ALA A 51 12.01 1.95 40.86
C ALA A 51 11.78 3.44 41.13
N ARG A 52 11.58 4.25 40.07
CA ARG A 52 11.19 5.67 40.21
C ARG A 52 9.80 5.85 40.82
N ALA A 53 8.83 5.01 40.42
CA ALA A 53 7.48 5.02 41.00
C ALA A 53 7.49 4.62 42.49
N ALA A 54 8.28 3.62 42.88
CA ALA A 54 8.43 3.18 44.27
C ALA A 54 9.19 4.20 45.15
N GLY A 55 10.02 5.06 44.55
CA GLY A 55 10.74 6.13 45.27
C GLY A 55 9.92 7.39 45.56
N ALA A 56 8.67 7.46 45.11
CA ALA A 56 7.81 8.64 45.27
C ALA A 56 7.00 8.66 46.58
N ASP A 57 7.06 7.59 47.39
CA ASP A 57 6.18 7.40 48.56
C ASP A 57 7.00 7.27 49.86
N ALA A 58 7.59 8.39 50.30
CA ALA A 58 8.27 8.51 51.59
C ALA A 58 8.08 9.93 52.19
N PRO A 59 7.67 10.05 53.47
CA PRO A 59 7.44 11.36 54.10
C PRO A 59 8.76 12.04 54.51
N PRO A 60 8.77 13.37 54.68
CA PRO A 60 10.00 14.11 54.96
C PRO A 60 10.46 13.93 56.42
N ALA A 61 11.75 13.61 56.60
CA ALA A 61 12.44 13.64 57.88
C ALA A 61 13.57 14.68 57.88
N GLN A 62 13.83 15.28 59.04
CA GLN A 62 14.68 16.47 59.20
C GLN A 62 16.18 16.16 59.36
N GLU A 63 16.98 17.21 59.17
CA GLU A 63 18.33 17.45 59.72
C GLU A 63 19.48 16.46 59.44
N THR A 64 20.54 16.93 58.78
CA THR A 64 21.73 17.51 59.47
C THR A 64 22.79 17.98 58.45
N ALA A 65 23.77 18.78 58.92
CA ALA A 65 24.72 19.52 58.08
C ALA A 65 26.14 18.91 58.01
N ARG A 66 26.96 19.50 57.12
CA ARG A 66 28.42 19.33 56.85
C ARG A 66 28.76 18.38 55.69
N ALA A 67 29.80 18.64 54.87
CA ALA A 67 30.57 19.86 54.53
C ALA A 67 31.56 19.50 53.38
N LYS A 68 32.20 20.53 52.77
CA LYS A 68 33.41 20.46 51.89
C LYS A 68 33.20 19.92 50.46
N ASP A 69 33.92 20.39 49.44
CA ASP A 69 34.64 21.68 49.21
C ASP A 69 34.93 21.82 47.68
N GLU A 70 35.51 22.96 47.28
CA GLU A 70 36.31 23.16 46.04
C GLU A 70 35.62 23.06 44.65
N SER A 71 35.25 24.23 44.12
CA SER A 71 35.24 24.55 42.67
C SER A 71 36.68 24.62 42.10
N PRO A 72 36.95 24.68 40.77
CA PRO A 72 36.75 25.95 40.01
C PRO A 72 36.53 25.87 38.47
N ALA A 73 36.06 27.01 37.91
CA ALA A 73 36.34 27.55 36.55
C ALA A 73 35.94 26.73 35.29
N ASP A 74 35.64 27.32 34.13
CA ASP A 74 36.03 28.65 33.63
C ASP A 74 34.94 29.34 32.77
N ALA A 75 35.08 30.64 32.54
CA ALA A 75 34.18 31.49 31.72
C ALA A 75 34.81 31.75 30.30
N PRO A 76 34.30 32.61 29.38
CA PRO A 76 33.88 34.00 29.62
C PRO A 76 32.64 34.54 28.86
N THR A 77 32.16 35.67 29.37
CA THR A 77 31.09 36.56 28.86
C THR A 77 31.54 37.45 27.69
N LEU A 78 30.62 37.85 26.81
CA LEU A 78 30.67 39.15 26.10
C LEU A 78 29.25 39.70 25.82
N ALA A 79 29.07 41.01 26.00
CA ALA A 79 27.91 41.83 25.61
C ALA A 79 28.45 43.18 25.08
N PRO A 80 27.69 44.00 24.32
CA PRO A 80 26.78 44.97 24.97
C PRO A 80 25.50 45.38 24.18
N SER A 81 24.63 46.15 24.84
CA SER A 81 23.35 46.77 24.38
C SER A 81 23.58 48.09 23.57
N PRO A 82 22.59 48.98 23.19
CA PRO A 82 21.52 49.55 24.06
C PRO A 82 20.17 50.04 23.43
N ALA A 83 19.30 50.56 24.32
CA ALA A 83 18.21 51.55 24.12
C ALA A 83 16.88 51.07 23.45
N SER A 84 15.69 51.55 23.81
CA SER A 84 15.29 52.73 24.62
C SER A 84 13.88 52.60 25.27
N GLU A 85 13.65 53.36 26.34
CA GLU A 85 12.37 53.64 27.04
C GLU A 85 12.18 55.20 27.07
N PRO A 86 11.03 55.84 27.47
CA PRO A 86 10.39 55.69 28.80
C PRO A 86 8.84 55.91 28.88
N GLY A 87 8.21 55.72 30.07
CA GLY A 87 6.79 56.13 30.24
C GLY A 87 5.97 55.90 31.55
N ALA A 88 6.55 55.96 32.77
CA ALA A 88 5.91 56.28 34.09
C ALA A 88 4.41 55.93 34.40
N ALA A 89 4.11 55.07 35.39
CA ALA A 89 3.77 55.39 36.82
C ALA A 89 2.25 55.61 37.11
N ALA A 90 1.61 55.26 38.25
CA ALA A 90 1.98 54.53 39.49
C ALA A 90 0.74 54.03 40.30
N GLU A 91 0.98 53.12 41.25
CA GLU A 91 0.34 52.88 42.59
C GLU A 91 -1.16 52.49 42.82
N GLU A 92 -1.32 51.37 43.54
CA GLU A 92 -2.41 50.99 44.49
C GLU A 92 -2.15 51.63 45.90
N PRO A 93 -3.06 51.64 46.93
CA PRO A 93 -3.99 50.56 47.33
C PRO A 93 -5.35 50.94 48.02
N GLN A 94 -6.05 49.90 48.51
CA GLN A 94 -7.25 49.86 49.40
C GLN A 94 -6.96 50.39 50.85
N PRO A 95 -7.91 50.51 51.86
CA PRO A 95 -9.19 49.77 52.07
C PRO A 95 -10.37 50.46 52.85
N ALA A 96 -11.36 49.64 53.25
CA ALA A 96 -12.22 49.67 54.47
C ALA A 96 -13.71 50.13 54.43
N GLN A 97 -14.53 49.48 55.29
CA GLN A 97 -15.96 49.70 55.60
C GLN A 97 -16.13 50.64 56.82
N PRO A 98 -17.37 51.04 57.25
CA PRO A 98 -18.31 50.20 58.04
C PRO A 98 -19.77 50.31 57.49
N GLU A 99 -20.92 50.08 58.16
CA GLU A 99 -21.30 49.85 59.59
C GLU A 99 -22.63 49.04 59.74
N GLU A 100 -23.40 49.24 60.83
CA GLU A 100 -24.59 48.48 61.30
C GLU A 100 -25.93 49.27 61.33
N GLU A 101 -27.09 48.58 61.41
CA GLU A 101 -28.04 48.77 62.53
C GLU A 101 -29.02 47.57 62.74
N LYS A 102 -29.76 47.54 63.86
CA LYS A 102 -30.31 46.31 64.53
C LYS A 102 -31.86 46.30 64.75
N PRO A 103 -32.46 45.16 65.20
CA PRO A 103 -33.91 44.85 65.09
C PRO A 103 -34.72 45.16 66.38
N PRO A 104 -36.00 44.73 66.55
CA PRO A 104 -36.27 43.38 67.11
C PRO A 104 -37.65 42.70 66.80
N ALA A 105 -37.78 41.47 67.32
CA ALA A 105 -38.98 40.82 67.91
C ALA A 105 -39.89 39.88 67.07
N GLU A 106 -40.33 38.82 67.76
CA GLU A 106 -41.05 37.63 67.27
C GLU A 106 -42.57 37.71 67.49
N ALA A 107 -43.37 36.95 66.73
CA ALA A 107 -44.75 36.57 67.09
C ALA A 107 -45.22 35.29 66.38
N SER A 108 -46.06 34.50 67.06
CA SER A 108 -46.62 33.21 66.60
C SER A 108 -47.93 32.90 67.37
N VAL A 109 -48.77 31.89 67.08
CA VAL A 109 -48.72 30.73 66.16
C VAL A 109 -50.15 30.51 65.62
N GLU A 110 -50.37 30.01 64.38
CA GLU A 110 -51.52 29.10 64.14
C GLU A 110 -51.46 28.28 62.83
N SER A 111 -52.30 27.24 62.73
CA SER A 111 -52.07 26.01 61.94
C SER A 111 -53.25 25.56 61.07
N ALA A 112 -52.96 24.89 59.94
CA ALA A 112 -53.85 23.90 59.31
C ALA A 112 -53.09 23.00 58.28
N PRO A 113 -53.24 21.66 58.32
CA PRO A 113 -52.78 20.71 57.27
C PRO A 113 -53.85 20.58 56.15
N PRO A 114 -53.58 20.04 54.92
CA PRO A 114 -53.00 18.71 54.72
C PRO A 114 -52.20 18.49 53.40
N ALA A 115 -52.07 17.20 53.05
CA ALA A 115 -51.52 16.59 51.83
C ALA A 115 -50.01 16.33 51.81
N ALA A 116 -49.66 15.05 51.65
CA ALA A 116 -48.30 14.58 51.51
C ALA A 116 -47.77 14.90 50.10
N THR A 117 -46.68 15.65 50.03
CA THR A 117 -45.78 15.66 48.89
C THR A 117 -44.52 14.89 49.26
N THR A 118 -44.28 13.80 48.54
CA THR A 118 -42.97 13.13 48.52
C THR A 118 -41.89 14.18 48.25
N PRO A 119 -40.75 14.18 48.96
CA PRO A 119 -39.62 15.02 48.57
C PRO A 119 -39.29 14.80 47.08
N PRO A 120 -38.93 15.85 46.33
CA PRO A 120 -38.56 15.69 44.93
C PRO A 120 -37.44 14.66 44.82
N ALA A 121 -37.51 13.81 43.79
CA ALA A 121 -36.49 12.83 43.50
C ALA A 121 -35.10 13.49 43.50
N ALA A 122 -34.11 12.79 44.05
CA ALA A 122 -32.73 13.27 44.07
C ALA A 122 -32.32 13.72 42.67
N ALA A 123 -31.68 14.88 42.57
CA ALA A 123 -31.10 15.35 41.32
C ALA A 123 -30.17 14.25 40.78
N ALA A 124 -30.26 13.96 39.49
CA ALA A 124 -29.40 12.94 38.89
C ALA A 124 -27.93 13.41 38.96
N ASP A 125 -27.07 12.64 39.62
CA ASP A 125 -25.62 12.92 39.78
C ASP A 125 -24.82 12.73 38.47
N GLY A 126 -25.47 12.88 37.31
CA GLY A 126 -24.89 12.69 35.98
C GLY A 126 -24.59 14.01 35.25
N PRO A 127 -23.76 13.99 34.19
CA PRO A 127 -23.43 15.16 33.38
C PRO A 127 -24.61 15.77 32.57
N LEU A 128 -25.72 15.06 32.41
CA LEU A 128 -26.93 15.52 31.72
C LEU A 128 -28.14 15.57 32.67
N ASP A 129 -29.00 16.58 32.50
CA ASP A 129 -30.29 16.64 33.19
C ASP A 129 -31.34 15.67 32.59
N ALA A 130 -32.49 15.53 33.25
CA ALA A 130 -33.55 14.61 32.83
C ALA A 130 -34.17 14.96 31.45
N ASP A 131 -34.24 16.25 31.10
CA ASP A 131 -34.76 16.69 29.80
C ASP A 131 -33.72 16.44 28.70
N GLU A 132 -32.42 16.56 28.99
CA GLU A 132 -31.33 16.18 28.10
C GLU A 132 -31.26 14.68 27.86
N VAL A 133 -31.40 13.85 28.90
CA VAL A 133 -31.53 12.39 28.76
C VAL A 133 -32.75 12.04 27.90
N ALA A 134 -33.91 12.67 28.13
CA ALA A 134 -35.11 12.47 27.31
C ALA A 134 -34.89 12.89 25.84
N LYS A 135 -34.19 13.99 25.57
CA LYS A 135 -33.80 14.41 24.21
C LYS A 135 -32.89 13.38 23.54
N VAL A 136 -31.93 12.79 24.26
CA VAL A 136 -31.08 11.71 23.73
C VAL A 136 -31.94 10.49 23.39
N ILE A 137 -32.78 10.00 24.31
CA ILE A 137 -33.67 8.85 24.07
C ILE A 137 -34.53 9.07 22.82
N ALA A 138 -35.18 10.23 22.70
CA ALA A 138 -35.98 10.57 21.53
C ALA A 138 -35.14 10.72 20.24
N GLY A 139 -33.91 11.19 20.34
CA GLY A 139 -32.98 11.36 19.21
C GLY A 139 -32.44 10.04 18.63
N TYR A 140 -32.44 8.96 19.42
CA TYR A 140 -32.08 7.60 19.00
C TYR A 140 -33.29 6.64 18.92
N ALA A 141 -34.50 7.18 18.94
CA ALA A 141 -35.75 6.46 18.68
C ALA A 141 -36.02 6.42 17.16
N PHE A 142 -35.55 5.35 16.51
CA PHE A 142 -35.76 5.09 15.08
C PHE A 142 -36.85 4.04 14.87
N GLU A 143 -37.53 4.11 13.72
CA GLU A 143 -38.61 3.18 13.35
C GLU A 143 -38.09 1.97 12.56
N GLY A 144 -37.05 2.15 11.74
CA GLY A 144 -36.46 1.10 10.92
C GLY A 144 -35.48 0.17 11.66
N GLU A 145 -34.91 -0.79 10.91
CA GLU A 145 -33.82 -1.62 11.43
C GLU A 145 -32.61 -0.77 11.84
N THR A 146 -31.94 -1.17 12.92
CA THR A 146 -30.85 -0.41 13.53
C THR A 146 -29.67 -1.31 13.89
N LEU A 147 -28.46 -0.74 13.89
CA LEU A 147 -27.31 -1.28 14.61
C LEU A 147 -27.32 -0.71 16.02
N ASP A 148 -27.14 -1.56 17.03
CA ASP A 148 -27.06 -1.13 18.42
C ASP A 148 -25.60 -0.84 18.78
N VAL A 149 -25.31 0.42 19.14
CA VAL A 149 -23.95 0.89 19.45
C VAL A 149 -23.64 0.69 20.93
N GLY A 150 -24.61 0.96 21.81
CA GLY A 150 -24.42 0.92 23.26
C GLY A 150 -25.59 1.54 24.02
N ALA A 151 -25.35 1.90 25.28
CA ALA A 151 -26.28 2.66 26.10
C ALA A 151 -25.66 3.99 26.55
N LEU A 152 -26.48 5.01 26.77
CA LEU A 152 -26.08 6.30 27.35
C LEU A 152 -25.42 6.09 28.73
N VAL A 153 -24.39 6.87 29.02
CA VAL A 153 -23.78 7.00 30.35
C VAL A 153 -24.15 8.37 30.92
N ASN A 154 -24.76 8.38 32.10
CA ASN A 154 -25.08 9.59 32.85
C ASN A 154 -24.68 9.41 34.34
N GLY A 155 -23.37 9.32 34.58
CA GLY A 155 -22.82 8.76 35.81
C GLY A 155 -22.66 7.24 35.66
N ASP A 156 -23.76 6.51 35.84
CA ASP A 156 -23.88 5.10 35.47
C ASP A 156 -24.51 4.93 34.07
N PRO A 157 -24.42 3.74 33.44
CA PRO A 157 -25.16 3.45 32.23
C PRO A 157 -26.68 3.47 32.47
N VAL A 158 -27.42 3.91 31.45
CA VAL A 158 -28.88 4.00 31.44
C VAL A 158 -29.41 3.01 30.39
N PRO A 159 -29.78 1.76 30.76
CA PRO A 159 -30.10 0.71 29.79
C PRO A 159 -31.27 1.05 28.86
N GLU A 160 -32.27 1.78 29.35
CA GLU A 160 -33.42 2.27 28.56
C GLU A 160 -33.05 3.34 27.52
N ALA A 161 -31.86 3.95 27.62
CA ALA A 161 -31.35 4.93 26.67
C ALA A 161 -30.35 4.30 25.67
N GLN A 162 -30.88 3.42 24.81
CA GLN A 162 -30.09 2.75 23.77
C GLN A 162 -29.63 3.72 22.67
N ILE A 163 -28.34 3.71 22.36
CA ILE A 163 -27.69 4.48 21.31
C ILE A 163 -27.51 3.58 20.09
N ARG A 164 -28.00 4.04 18.93
CA ARG A 164 -28.23 3.20 17.74
C ARG A 164 -27.89 3.93 16.44
N ILE A 165 -27.75 3.21 15.33
CA ILE A 165 -27.59 3.77 13.97
C ILE A 165 -28.67 3.14 13.07
N PRO A 166 -29.47 3.91 12.31
CA PRO A 166 -30.38 3.34 11.31
C PRO A 166 -29.60 2.57 10.25
N LEU A 167 -30.02 1.35 9.92
CA LEU A 167 -29.30 0.44 9.02
C LEU A 167 -29.13 1.05 7.63
N GLY A 168 -30.19 1.66 7.07
CA GLY A 168 -30.15 2.37 5.80
C GLY A 168 -29.21 3.59 5.78
N MET A 169 -28.88 4.17 6.94
CA MET A 169 -27.93 5.29 7.03
C MET A 169 -26.46 4.85 7.02
N MET A 170 -26.16 3.56 7.03
CA MET A 170 -24.80 3.04 6.93
C MET A 170 -24.16 3.33 5.55
N ASN A 171 -24.94 3.60 4.50
CA ASN A 171 -24.40 4.10 3.22
C ASN A 171 -23.95 5.57 3.26
N ARG A 172 -24.21 6.30 4.36
CA ARG A 172 -23.81 7.71 4.52
C ARG A 172 -22.46 7.87 5.23
N HIS A 173 -21.67 6.80 5.25
CA HIS A 173 -20.29 6.73 5.74
C HIS A 173 -20.13 7.04 7.24
N GLY A 174 -18.93 6.80 7.76
CA GLY A 174 -18.62 7.17 9.14
C GLY A 174 -17.16 7.17 9.53
N LEU A 175 -16.92 7.61 10.77
CA LEU A 175 -15.62 7.70 11.41
C LEU A 175 -15.67 6.98 12.77
N VAL A 176 -14.71 6.08 13.01
CA VAL A 176 -14.42 5.54 14.35
C VAL A 176 -13.02 6.00 14.75
N ALA A 177 -12.92 6.93 15.69
CA ALA A 177 -11.66 7.57 16.06
C ALA A 177 -11.33 7.41 17.56
N GLY A 178 -10.06 7.63 17.94
CA GLY A 178 -9.58 7.60 19.33
C GLY A 178 -8.24 6.87 19.51
N ALA A 179 -7.57 7.12 20.64
CA ALA A 179 -6.22 6.63 20.89
C ALA A 179 -6.11 5.08 20.88
N THR A 180 -4.89 4.57 20.74
CA THR A 180 -4.61 3.13 20.79
C THR A 180 -5.08 2.49 22.10
N GLY A 181 -5.71 1.32 22.02
CA GLY A 181 -6.26 0.57 23.16
C GLY A 181 -7.62 1.04 23.68
N THR A 182 -8.22 2.11 23.14
CA THR A 182 -9.48 2.69 23.67
C THR A 182 -10.77 1.95 23.28
N GLY A 183 -10.69 1.04 22.31
CA GLY A 183 -11.80 0.16 21.91
C GLY A 183 -12.15 0.15 20.42
N LYS A 184 -11.55 1.03 19.59
CA LYS A 184 -11.87 1.18 18.15
C LYS A 184 -12.10 -0.12 17.38
N THR A 185 -11.15 -1.04 17.43
CA THR A 185 -11.22 -2.32 16.69
C THR A 185 -12.37 -3.20 17.19
N ARG A 186 -12.75 -3.12 18.47
CA ARG A 186 -13.92 -3.82 19.02
C ARG A 186 -15.23 -3.12 18.62
N THR A 187 -15.23 -1.80 18.41
CA THR A 187 -16.36 -1.08 17.80
C THR A 187 -16.55 -1.48 16.33
N LEU A 188 -15.47 -1.49 15.54
CA LEU A 188 -15.45 -2.00 14.16
C LEU A 188 -16.03 -3.42 14.12
N GLN A 189 -15.48 -4.31 14.94
CA GLN A 189 -15.92 -5.70 15.07
C GLN A 189 -17.42 -5.80 15.37
N GLY A 190 -17.91 -5.12 16.40
CA GLY A 190 -19.33 -5.17 16.80
C GLY A 190 -20.29 -4.53 15.79
N LEU A 191 -19.82 -3.60 14.94
CA LEU A 191 -20.61 -3.08 13.82
C LEU A 191 -20.63 -4.07 12.65
N ALA A 192 -19.48 -4.67 12.31
CA ALA A 192 -19.36 -5.65 11.24
C ALA A 192 -20.18 -6.91 11.50
N GLU A 193 -20.11 -7.47 12.72
CA GLU A 193 -20.93 -8.61 13.16
C GLU A 193 -22.43 -8.32 13.03
N GLN A 194 -22.89 -7.13 13.45
CA GLN A 194 -24.31 -6.75 13.35
C GLN A 194 -24.79 -6.44 11.93
N LEU A 195 -23.91 -5.98 11.05
CA LEU A 195 -24.19 -5.82 9.61
C LEU A 195 -24.36 -7.19 8.95
N ALA A 196 -23.40 -8.10 9.19
CA ALA A 196 -23.45 -9.47 8.70
C ALA A 196 -24.72 -10.19 9.19
N ALA A 197 -25.06 -10.09 10.47
CA ALA A 197 -26.28 -10.66 11.05
C ALA A 197 -27.58 -10.14 10.38
N LYS A 198 -27.59 -8.91 9.84
CA LYS A 198 -28.73 -8.30 9.12
C LYS A 198 -28.65 -8.52 7.59
N GLY A 199 -27.81 -9.43 7.14
CA GLY A 199 -27.66 -9.75 5.73
C GLY A 199 -27.04 -8.62 4.91
N VAL A 200 -26.14 -7.83 5.50
CA VAL A 200 -25.31 -6.84 4.81
C VAL A 200 -23.88 -7.40 4.71
N PRO A 201 -23.36 -7.66 3.52
CA PRO A 201 -21.95 -7.97 3.31
C PRO A 201 -21.04 -6.86 3.84
N VAL A 202 -19.89 -7.23 4.37
CA VAL A 202 -18.90 -6.30 4.94
C VAL A 202 -17.54 -6.60 4.32
N PHE A 203 -16.84 -5.56 3.86
CA PHE A 203 -15.42 -5.66 3.54
C PHE A 203 -14.64 -4.94 4.64
N ALA A 204 -13.60 -5.55 5.18
CA ALA A 204 -12.70 -4.88 6.10
C ALA A 204 -11.24 -5.18 5.78
N ALA A 205 -10.42 -4.12 5.73
CA ALA A 205 -8.97 -4.25 5.65
C ALA A 205 -8.40 -4.43 7.07
N ASP A 206 -7.93 -5.63 7.39
CA ASP A 206 -7.36 -5.98 8.69
C ASP A 206 -5.83 -5.88 8.63
N ILE A 207 -5.33 -4.68 8.96
CA ILE A 207 -3.90 -4.34 8.98
C ILE A 207 -3.14 -5.01 10.15
N LYS A 208 -3.86 -5.47 11.18
CA LYS A 208 -3.26 -6.00 12.43
C LYS A 208 -3.51 -7.50 12.66
N GLY A 209 -4.45 -8.11 11.95
CA GLY A 209 -4.96 -9.45 12.22
C GLY A 209 -5.94 -9.52 13.40
N ASP A 210 -6.26 -8.37 14.02
CA ASP A 210 -7.06 -8.24 15.25
C ASP A 210 -8.58 -8.42 15.02
N LEU A 211 -9.03 -8.33 13.77
CA LEU A 211 -10.44 -8.43 13.38
C LEU A 211 -10.83 -9.87 12.99
N SER A 212 -9.87 -10.72 12.63
CA SER A 212 -10.07 -12.16 12.35
C SER A 212 -10.90 -12.91 13.40
N GLY A 213 -10.95 -12.42 14.65
CA GLY A 213 -11.78 -12.94 15.74
C GLY A 213 -13.29 -13.04 15.45
N VAL A 214 -13.83 -12.29 14.49
CA VAL A 214 -15.25 -12.41 14.04
C VAL A 214 -15.62 -13.82 13.58
N ALA A 215 -14.65 -14.60 13.10
CA ALA A 215 -14.84 -15.96 12.59
C ALA A 215 -14.93 -17.03 13.70
N THR A 216 -14.67 -16.66 14.96
CA THR A 216 -14.71 -17.57 16.11
C THR A 216 -15.70 -17.04 17.15
N PRO A 217 -16.57 -17.87 17.77
CA PRO A 217 -17.47 -17.39 18.82
C PRO A 217 -16.68 -16.86 20.02
N GLY A 218 -17.17 -15.78 20.64
CA GLY A 218 -16.52 -15.18 21.80
C GLY A 218 -16.50 -16.06 23.05
N GLU A 219 -15.68 -15.68 24.02
CA GLU A 219 -15.57 -16.38 25.30
C GLU A 219 -16.29 -15.61 26.42
N ALA A 220 -17.24 -16.28 27.08
CA ALA A 220 -17.96 -15.71 28.21
C ALA A 220 -17.06 -15.59 29.45
N ASN A 221 -17.09 -14.43 30.12
CA ASN A 221 -16.54 -14.26 31.46
C ASN A 221 -17.43 -13.34 32.30
N GLU A 222 -17.36 -13.46 33.63
CA GLU A 222 -18.25 -12.75 34.56
C GLU A 222 -18.24 -11.23 34.34
N LYS A 223 -17.04 -10.63 34.28
CA LYS A 223 -16.86 -9.19 34.03
C LYS A 223 -17.46 -8.71 32.70
N LEU A 224 -17.35 -9.52 31.65
CA LEU A 224 -17.98 -9.25 30.35
C LEU A 224 -19.51 -9.27 30.49
N LEU A 225 -20.06 -10.33 31.08
CA LEU A 225 -21.50 -10.53 31.24
C LEU A 225 -22.14 -9.47 32.16
N ASP A 226 -21.45 -9.03 33.21
CA ASP A 226 -21.89 -7.89 34.03
C ASP A 226 -21.94 -6.60 33.23
N ARG A 227 -20.88 -6.32 32.46
CA ARG A 227 -20.82 -5.11 31.61
C ARG A 227 -21.94 -5.10 30.57
N THR A 228 -22.21 -6.24 29.91
CA THR A 228 -23.26 -6.31 28.88
C THR A 228 -24.66 -6.24 29.47
N ARG A 229 -24.93 -6.93 30.59
CA ARG A 229 -26.19 -6.75 31.35
C ARG A 229 -26.40 -5.29 31.76
N GLY A 230 -25.36 -4.63 32.25
CA GLY A 230 -25.40 -3.23 32.69
C GLY A 230 -25.73 -2.21 31.59
N ILE A 231 -25.69 -2.59 30.31
CA ILE A 231 -26.12 -1.74 29.17
C ILE A 231 -27.35 -2.31 28.43
N GLY A 232 -28.02 -3.31 28.99
CA GLY A 232 -29.17 -3.98 28.36
C GLY A 232 -28.83 -4.91 27.19
N GLN A 233 -27.57 -5.33 27.03
CA GLN A 233 -27.14 -6.26 25.99
C GLN A 233 -27.25 -7.72 26.47
N ASP A 234 -28.16 -8.48 25.85
CA ASP A 234 -28.22 -9.95 25.93
C ASP A 234 -27.06 -10.56 25.11
N TRP A 235 -25.87 -10.57 25.72
CA TRP A 235 -24.66 -11.04 25.06
C TRP A 235 -24.60 -12.57 25.01
N LYS A 236 -24.34 -13.09 23.81
CA LYS A 236 -24.15 -14.50 23.51
C LYS A 236 -22.96 -14.64 22.55
N PRO A 237 -22.18 -15.73 22.65
CA PRO A 237 -21.07 -15.96 21.75
C PRO A 237 -21.58 -16.43 20.38
N GLU A 238 -21.20 -15.73 19.31
CA GLU A 238 -21.58 -16.06 17.93
C GLU A 238 -20.41 -15.79 16.97
N ALA A 239 -20.23 -16.64 15.97
CA ALA A 239 -19.32 -16.41 14.86
C ALA A 239 -20.08 -15.88 13.64
N SER A 240 -19.52 -14.87 12.99
CA SER A 240 -19.96 -14.40 11.68
C SER A 240 -19.48 -15.36 10.58
N VAL A 241 -20.14 -15.33 9.42
CA VAL A 241 -19.60 -15.99 8.22
C VAL A 241 -18.50 -15.10 7.67
N THR A 242 -17.28 -15.65 7.57
CA THR A 242 -16.08 -14.87 7.25
C THR A 242 -15.27 -15.56 6.16
N GLU A 243 -14.82 -14.77 5.19
CA GLU A 243 -13.84 -15.18 4.18
C GLU A 243 -12.58 -14.33 4.31
N PHE A 244 -11.42 -14.95 4.08
CA PHE A 244 -10.11 -14.31 4.20
C PHE A 244 -9.49 -14.13 2.82
N PHE A 245 -8.96 -12.93 2.58
CA PHE A 245 -8.42 -12.47 1.31
C PHE A 245 -6.99 -11.95 1.51
N ALA A 246 -6.15 -12.11 0.49
CA ALA A 246 -4.74 -11.71 0.50
C ALA A 246 -4.43 -10.86 -0.73
N LEU A 247 -3.83 -9.68 -0.53
CA LEU A 247 -3.47 -8.80 -1.64
C LEU A 247 -2.37 -9.45 -2.50
N GLY A 248 -2.63 -9.69 -3.78
CA GLY A 248 -1.67 -10.32 -4.69
C GLY A 248 -1.31 -11.78 -4.38
N GLY A 249 -1.98 -12.39 -3.38
CA GLY A 249 -1.56 -13.67 -2.80
C GLY A 249 -0.43 -13.58 -1.77
N ILE A 250 -0.07 -12.37 -1.30
CA ILE A 250 0.80 -12.20 -0.12
C ILE A 250 -0.04 -12.35 1.15
N GLY A 251 0.24 -13.38 1.94
CA GLY A 251 -0.45 -13.65 3.21
C GLY A 251 -1.35 -14.87 3.15
N LYS A 252 -2.31 -14.96 4.07
CA LYS A 252 -3.26 -16.07 4.21
C LYS A 252 -4.64 -15.64 3.73
N GLY A 253 -4.94 -15.93 2.47
CA GLY A 253 -6.28 -15.67 1.94
C GLY A 253 -6.46 -16.12 0.49
N VAL A 254 -7.69 -15.99 0.01
CA VAL A 254 -8.00 -15.99 -1.43
C VAL A 254 -7.27 -14.81 -2.06
N PRO A 255 -6.41 -15.02 -3.07
CA PRO A 255 -5.69 -13.93 -3.72
C PRO A 255 -6.65 -12.95 -4.40
N VAL A 256 -6.44 -11.66 -4.19
CA VAL A 256 -7.12 -10.58 -4.92
C VAL A 256 -6.11 -9.90 -5.84
N ARG A 257 -6.43 -9.87 -7.14
CA ARG A 257 -5.61 -9.29 -8.21
C ARG A 257 -6.47 -8.44 -9.13
N ALA A 258 -5.86 -7.50 -9.84
CA ALA A 258 -6.44 -6.78 -10.98
C ALA A 258 -5.57 -6.99 -12.22
N THR A 259 -6.10 -6.78 -13.43
CA THR A 259 -5.22 -6.58 -14.59
C THR A 259 -4.83 -5.11 -14.69
N VAL A 260 -3.71 -4.79 -15.35
CA VAL A 260 -3.39 -3.39 -15.67
C VAL A 260 -4.45 -2.78 -16.59
N SER A 261 -5.00 -3.56 -17.53
CA SER A 261 -6.16 -3.19 -18.34
C SER A 261 -7.37 -2.81 -17.48
N GLY A 262 -7.78 -3.67 -16.55
CA GLY A 262 -8.92 -3.42 -15.64
C GLY A 262 -8.68 -2.26 -14.67
N PHE A 263 -7.44 -2.04 -14.24
CA PHE A 263 -7.07 -0.88 -13.43
C PHE A 263 -7.20 0.46 -14.18
N GLY A 264 -6.99 0.43 -15.49
CA GLY A 264 -7.24 1.56 -16.41
C GLY A 264 -6.21 2.71 -16.34
N PRO A 265 -6.13 3.54 -17.39
CA PRO A 265 -5.11 4.57 -17.51
C PRO A 265 -5.33 5.74 -16.53
N LEU A 266 -6.57 6.05 -16.18
CA LEU A 266 -6.91 7.20 -15.32
C LEU A 266 -6.45 6.98 -13.88
N LEU A 267 -6.88 5.87 -13.26
CA LEU A 267 -6.49 5.57 -11.87
C LEU A 267 -4.98 5.34 -11.78
N LEU A 268 -4.39 4.64 -12.76
CA LEU A 268 -2.94 4.43 -12.80
C LEU A 268 -2.16 5.75 -12.90
N SER A 269 -2.66 6.73 -13.66
CA SER A 269 -2.06 8.06 -13.73
C SER A 269 -2.08 8.79 -12.39
N LYS A 270 -3.18 8.73 -11.63
CA LYS A 270 -3.31 9.37 -10.32
C LYS A 270 -2.41 8.73 -9.26
N VAL A 271 -2.24 7.41 -9.33
CA VAL A 271 -1.35 6.62 -8.47
C VAL A 271 0.12 6.92 -8.75
N LEU A 272 0.52 6.91 -10.02
CA LEU A 272 1.88 7.22 -10.48
C LEU A 272 2.22 8.73 -10.41
N GLY A 273 1.30 9.59 -9.93
CA GLY A 273 1.52 11.04 -9.82
C GLY A 273 1.71 11.75 -11.16
N LEU A 274 1.17 11.20 -12.24
CA LEU A 274 1.31 11.74 -13.60
C LEU A 274 0.51 13.04 -13.77
N ASN A 275 1.06 13.98 -14.54
CA ASN A 275 0.35 15.20 -14.93
C ASN A 275 -0.61 14.96 -16.11
N GLU A 276 -1.51 15.92 -16.40
CA GLU A 276 -2.53 15.83 -17.46
C GLU A 276 -1.98 15.39 -18.83
N THR A 277 -0.79 15.87 -19.21
CA THR A 277 -0.15 15.48 -20.49
C THR A 277 0.31 14.02 -20.45
N GLN A 278 0.84 13.56 -19.33
CA GLN A 278 1.26 12.17 -19.11
C GLN A 278 0.07 11.22 -18.97
N GLU A 279 -1.03 11.66 -18.34
CA GLU A 279 -2.29 10.93 -18.24
C GLU A 279 -2.94 10.72 -19.61
N SER A 280 -3.07 11.79 -20.40
CA SER A 280 -3.53 11.73 -21.80
C SER A 280 -2.64 10.82 -22.65
N SER A 281 -1.33 10.92 -22.45
CA SER A 281 -0.33 10.06 -23.10
C SER A 281 -0.46 8.58 -22.71
N LEU A 282 -0.75 8.27 -21.44
CA LEU A 282 -0.96 6.90 -20.96
C LEU A 282 -2.27 6.33 -21.50
N GLY A 283 -3.34 7.12 -21.55
CA GLY A 283 -4.60 6.75 -22.19
C GLY A 283 -4.43 6.34 -23.66
N LEU A 284 -3.52 7.00 -24.39
CA LEU A 284 -3.21 6.64 -25.78
C LEU A 284 -2.49 5.28 -25.90
N VAL A 285 -1.65 4.94 -24.94
CA VAL A 285 -0.93 3.66 -24.88
C VAL A 285 -1.90 2.51 -24.59
N PHE A 286 -2.86 2.72 -23.69
CA PHE A 286 -3.96 1.78 -23.43
C PHE A 286 -4.82 1.58 -24.68
N HIS A 287 -5.26 2.67 -25.33
CA HIS A 287 -6.04 2.59 -26.59
C HIS A 287 -5.31 1.79 -27.68
N TYR A 288 -4.00 2.00 -27.84
CA TYR A 288 -3.20 1.21 -28.78
C TYR A 288 -3.19 -0.28 -28.41
N ALA A 289 -3.03 -0.60 -27.13
CA ALA A 289 -3.01 -1.97 -26.64
C ALA A 289 -4.35 -2.67 -26.93
N ASP A 290 -5.48 -2.00 -26.64
CA ASP A 290 -6.82 -2.50 -26.90
C ASP A 290 -7.08 -2.73 -28.40
N GLU A 291 -6.75 -1.75 -29.27
CA GLU A 291 -6.91 -1.89 -30.74
C GLU A 291 -6.09 -3.03 -31.34
N ASN A 292 -4.96 -3.38 -30.72
CA ASN A 292 -4.03 -4.41 -31.20
C ASN A 292 -4.17 -5.76 -30.49
N GLY A 293 -5.13 -5.89 -29.56
CA GLY A 293 -5.34 -7.12 -28.78
C GLY A 293 -4.19 -7.46 -27.84
N LEU A 294 -3.44 -6.45 -27.38
CA LEU A 294 -2.30 -6.59 -26.48
C LEU A 294 -2.79 -6.52 -25.03
N ALA A 295 -3.08 -7.66 -24.42
CA ALA A 295 -3.53 -7.73 -23.03
C ALA A 295 -2.47 -7.13 -22.08
N LEU A 296 -2.87 -6.15 -21.26
CA LEU A 296 -2.05 -5.59 -20.19
C LEU A 296 -2.39 -6.30 -18.88
N VAL A 297 -1.75 -7.44 -18.63
CA VAL A 297 -1.99 -8.24 -17.43
C VAL A 297 -1.23 -7.64 -16.25
N ASP A 298 0.07 -7.37 -16.43
CA ASP A 298 0.97 -6.82 -15.39
C ASP A 298 1.68 -5.51 -15.79
N LEU A 299 2.49 -4.93 -14.90
CA LEU A 299 3.24 -3.69 -15.21
C LEU A 299 4.35 -3.93 -16.24
N SER A 300 4.82 -5.17 -16.40
CA SER A 300 5.82 -5.54 -17.40
C SER A 300 5.26 -5.50 -18.82
N ASP A 301 3.97 -5.82 -18.99
CA ASP A 301 3.23 -5.64 -20.25
C ASP A 301 3.15 -4.18 -20.68
N LEU A 302 2.68 -3.31 -19.78
CA LEU A 302 2.58 -1.87 -20.06
C LEU A 302 3.96 -1.25 -20.36
N ARG A 303 5.01 -1.70 -19.64
CA ARG A 303 6.40 -1.34 -19.93
C ARG A 303 6.84 -1.84 -21.31
N ALA A 304 6.44 -3.04 -21.73
CA ALA A 304 6.74 -3.58 -23.06
C ALA A 304 6.05 -2.78 -24.17
N VAL A 305 4.77 -2.41 -24.02
CA VAL A 305 4.05 -1.56 -24.98
C VAL A 305 4.71 -0.18 -25.09
N LEU A 306 5.04 0.47 -23.96
CA LEU A 306 5.76 1.75 -23.94
C LEU A 306 7.14 1.68 -24.61
N THR A 307 7.87 0.59 -24.39
CA THR A 307 9.18 0.35 -25.00
C THR A 307 9.05 0.12 -26.51
N TYR A 308 8.07 -0.67 -26.93
CA TYR A 308 7.78 -0.90 -28.34
C TYR A 308 7.36 0.39 -29.07
N LEU A 309 6.40 1.16 -28.53
CA LEU A 309 5.95 2.41 -29.15
C LEU A 309 7.06 3.47 -29.25
N THR A 310 8.13 3.35 -28.45
CA THR A 310 9.32 4.21 -28.50
C THR A 310 10.54 3.60 -29.20
N SER A 311 10.43 2.37 -29.72
CA SER A 311 11.39 1.72 -30.63
C SER A 311 11.32 2.32 -32.05
N ASP A 312 12.26 1.99 -32.94
CA ASP A 312 12.23 2.50 -34.32
C ASP A 312 11.10 1.86 -35.15
N GLU A 313 10.71 0.64 -34.79
CA GLU A 313 9.59 -0.12 -35.32
C GLU A 313 8.25 0.54 -34.94
N GLY A 314 7.98 0.70 -33.63
CA GLY A 314 6.72 1.21 -33.11
C GLY A 314 6.52 2.73 -33.25
N LYS A 315 7.59 3.52 -33.44
CA LYS A 315 7.53 4.98 -33.64
C LYS A 315 6.62 5.41 -34.79
N THR A 316 6.40 4.57 -35.80
CA THR A 316 5.53 4.90 -36.94
C THR A 316 4.05 4.71 -36.58
N GLU A 317 3.71 3.63 -35.87
CA GLU A 317 2.36 3.38 -35.36
C GLU A 317 1.96 4.46 -34.36
N LEU A 318 2.88 4.81 -33.45
CA LEU A 318 2.69 5.86 -32.46
C LEU A 318 2.41 7.25 -33.07
N LYS A 319 2.99 7.58 -34.24
CA LYS A 319 2.70 8.85 -34.93
C LYS A 319 1.26 8.93 -35.44
N ASN A 320 0.70 7.80 -35.88
CA ASN A 320 -0.68 7.75 -36.39
C ASN A 320 -1.72 8.03 -35.30
N LEU A 321 -1.36 7.75 -34.05
CA LEU A 321 -2.19 7.95 -32.85
C LEU A 321 -2.16 9.40 -32.29
N GLY A 322 -1.37 10.30 -32.87
CA GLY A 322 -1.21 11.67 -32.36
C GLY A 322 0.05 11.90 -31.52
N GLY A 323 0.79 10.84 -31.18
CA GLY A 323 2.18 10.90 -30.73
C GLY A 323 2.40 10.99 -29.21
N LEU A 324 3.23 10.08 -28.69
CA LEU A 324 3.85 10.13 -27.35
C LEU A 324 5.28 10.67 -27.50
N SER A 325 5.67 11.67 -26.70
CA SER A 325 7.07 12.12 -26.72
C SER A 325 7.97 11.13 -25.98
N SER A 326 9.19 10.89 -26.47
CA SER A 326 10.15 10.00 -25.79
C SER A 326 10.50 10.47 -24.37
N ALA A 327 10.43 11.78 -24.11
CA ALA A 327 10.59 12.34 -22.76
C ALA A 327 9.41 11.97 -21.85
N THR A 328 8.17 12.03 -22.37
CA THR A 328 6.96 11.63 -21.63
C THR A 328 7.01 10.13 -21.31
N ALA A 329 7.30 9.29 -22.31
CA ALA A 329 7.46 7.86 -22.14
C ALA A 329 8.54 7.51 -21.10
N GLY A 330 9.69 8.19 -21.15
CA GLY A 330 10.78 8.03 -20.19
C GLY A 330 10.51 8.56 -18.78
N VAL A 331 9.42 9.32 -18.56
CA VAL A 331 8.89 9.56 -17.20
C VAL A 331 8.00 8.40 -16.79
N ILE A 332 6.98 8.08 -17.59
CA ILE A 332 6.01 7.01 -17.28
C ILE A 332 6.72 5.67 -17.00
N LEU A 333 7.71 5.29 -17.81
CA LEU A 333 8.52 4.08 -17.61
C LEU A 333 9.29 4.09 -16.27
N ARG A 334 9.76 5.25 -15.80
CA ARG A 334 10.47 5.34 -14.51
C ARG A 334 9.51 5.25 -13.35
N GLU A 335 8.37 5.93 -13.40
CA GLU A 335 7.36 5.81 -12.33
C GLU A 335 6.79 4.39 -12.25
N LEU A 336 6.59 3.71 -13.39
CA LEU A 336 6.21 2.29 -13.43
C LEU A 336 7.27 1.36 -12.81
N ILE A 337 8.57 1.65 -13.03
CA ILE A 337 9.66 0.89 -12.40
C ILE A 337 9.68 1.12 -10.89
N THR A 338 9.62 2.38 -10.43
CA THR A 338 9.54 2.71 -9.00
C THR A 338 8.35 2.01 -8.33
N PHE A 339 7.18 2.06 -8.96
CA PHE A 339 5.96 1.45 -8.45
C PHE A 339 6.04 -0.09 -8.39
N ALA A 340 6.68 -0.73 -9.38
CA ALA A 340 6.98 -2.16 -9.37
C ALA A 340 8.00 -2.53 -8.28
N ASP A 341 9.07 -1.73 -8.10
CA ASP A 341 10.10 -1.93 -7.07
C ASP A 341 9.55 -1.74 -5.64
N ASP A 342 8.61 -0.80 -5.46
CA ASP A 342 7.79 -0.65 -4.24
C ASP A 342 6.87 -1.88 -4.02
N GLY A 343 6.80 -2.80 -4.98
CA GLY A 343 6.16 -4.11 -4.90
C GLY A 343 4.74 -4.16 -5.44
N ALA A 344 4.32 -3.20 -6.27
CA ALA A 344 2.97 -3.20 -6.82
C ALA A 344 2.71 -4.32 -7.84
N ASP A 345 3.76 -4.88 -8.46
CA ASP A 345 3.63 -5.99 -9.42
C ASP A 345 2.81 -7.18 -8.86
N VAL A 346 2.92 -7.47 -7.56
CA VAL A 346 2.22 -8.60 -6.93
C VAL A 346 0.69 -8.48 -6.99
N PHE A 347 0.17 -7.25 -7.06
CA PHE A 347 -1.26 -6.99 -7.16
C PHE A 347 -1.79 -7.21 -8.59
N PHE A 348 -0.94 -7.09 -9.60
CA PHE A 348 -1.36 -7.25 -10.99
C PHE A 348 -1.24 -8.71 -11.45
N GLY A 349 -2.24 -9.20 -12.16
CA GLY A 349 -2.24 -10.54 -12.72
C GLY A 349 -3.63 -11.17 -12.88
N GLU A 350 -3.68 -12.27 -13.62
CA GLU A 350 -4.88 -13.09 -13.78
C GLU A 350 -4.94 -14.25 -12.77
N PRO A 351 -6.14 -14.75 -12.44
CA PRO A 351 -7.45 -14.18 -12.80
C PRO A 351 -7.74 -12.91 -12.00
N GLU A 352 -8.26 -11.89 -12.69
CA GLU A 352 -8.76 -10.65 -12.08
C GLU A 352 -9.96 -10.93 -11.18
N PHE A 353 -10.01 -10.24 -10.04
CA PHE A 353 -11.04 -10.44 -9.03
C PHE A 353 -12.32 -9.67 -9.37
N ASP A 354 -13.43 -10.40 -9.56
CA ASP A 354 -14.76 -9.82 -9.71
C ASP A 354 -15.23 -9.26 -8.36
N VAL A 355 -15.20 -7.93 -8.23
CA VAL A 355 -15.58 -7.26 -6.96
C VAL A 355 -17.06 -7.46 -6.58
N GLN A 356 -17.91 -7.99 -7.47
CA GLN A 356 -19.26 -8.44 -7.08
C GLN A 356 -19.24 -9.66 -6.15
N ASP A 357 -18.16 -10.44 -6.11
CA ASP A 357 -18.02 -11.56 -5.16
C ASP A 357 -17.96 -11.09 -3.69
N PHE A 358 -17.68 -9.80 -3.42
CA PHE A 358 -17.81 -9.17 -2.08
C PHE A 358 -19.26 -8.84 -1.70
N LEU A 359 -20.21 -8.87 -2.63
CA LEU A 359 -21.64 -8.57 -2.39
C LEU A 359 -22.43 -9.82 -1.98
N ARG A 360 -21.76 -10.97 -1.87
CA ARG A 360 -22.41 -12.27 -1.61
C ARG A 360 -22.88 -12.38 -0.17
N THR A 361 -24.01 -13.06 0.01
CA THR A 361 -24.51 -13.53 1.30
C THR A 361 -24.26 -15.03 1.44
N ALA A 362 -24.20 -15.49 2.68
CA ALA A 362 -24.13 -16.90 3.02
C ALA A 362 -25.48 -17.60 2.77
N PRO A 363 -25.52 -18.95 2.65
CA PRO A 363 -26.76 -19.70 2.42
C PRO A 363 -27.84 -19.55 3.51
N ASP A 364 -27.46 -19.09 4.71
CA ASP A 364 -28.37 -18.77 5.82
C ASP A 364 -28.95 -17.33 5.74
N GLY A 365 -28.56 -16.56 4.72
CA GLY A 365 -28.99 -15.17 4.51
C GLY A 365 -28.12 -14.11 5.19
N ARG A 366 -27.15 -14.49 6.02
CA ARG A 366 -26.22 -13.54 6.65
C ARG A 366 -25.25 -12.97 5.61
N GLY A 367 -24.82 -11.73 5.83
CA GLY A 367 -23.75 -11.11 5.04
C GLY A 367 -22.42 -11.79 5.31
N ILE A 368 -21.58 -11.90 4.29
CA ILE A 368 -20.21 -12.40 4.47
C ILE A 368 -19.32 -11.24 4.91
N ILE A 369 -18.51 -11.46 5.95
CA ILE A 369 -17.42 -10.54 6.31
C ILE A 369 -16.17 -10.96 5.53
N SER A 370 -15.80 -10.15 4.56
CA SER A 370 -14.60 -10.29 3.74
C SER A 370 -13.45 -9.55 4.43
N LEU A 371 -12.50 -10.31 5.00
CA LEU A 371 -11.33 -9.76 5.66
C LEU A 371 -10.13 -9.81 4.71
N LEU A 372 -9.62 -8.65 4.32
CA LEU A 372 -8.37 -8.53 3.59
C LEU A 372 -7.20 -8.43 4.59
N GLU A 373 -6.36 -9.46 4.63
CA GLU A 373 -5.04 -9.39 5.25
C GLU A 373 -4.08 -8.67 4.30
N VAL A 374 -3.27 -7.75 4.85
CA VAL A 374 -2.22 -7.06 4.08
C VAL A 374 -0.89 -7.10 4.86
N PRO A 375 -0.15 -8.22 4.80
CA PRO A 375 1.13 -8.33 5.50
C PRO A 375 2.13 -7.28 5.00
N GLY A 376 2.84 -6.62 5.92
CA GLY A 376 3.84 -5.59 5.56
C GLY A 376 3.25 -4.27 5.03
N VAL A 377 1.94 -4.05 5.12
CA VAL A 377 1.27 -2.80 4.68
C VAL A 377 1.87 -1.51 5.27
N ALA A 378 2.40 -1.57 6.49
CA ALA A 378 3.08 -0.44 7.13
C ALA A 378 4.32 0.03 6.36
N ASP A 379 5.00 -0.89 5.66
CA ASP A 379 6.17 -0.62 4.83
C ASP A 379 5.78 -0.18 3.40
N LYS A 380 4.55 -0.51 2.96
CA LYS A 380 4.04 -0.29 1.59
C LYS A 380 2.64 0.36 1.56
N PRO A 381 2.42 1.51 2.20
CA PRO A 381 1.09 2.13 2.30
C PRO A 381 0.51 2.51 0.94
N ALA A 382 1.33 2.99 0.00
CA ALA A 382 0.89 3.39 -1.34
C ALA A 382 0.20 2.25 -2.11
N LEU A 383 0.74 1.03 -2.05
CA LEU A 383 0.16 -0.16 -2.69
C LEU A 383 -1.24 -0.47 -2.14
N PHE A 384 -1.39 -0.43 -0.82
CA PHE A 384 -2.66 -0.67 -0.14
C PHE A 384 -3.72 0.39 -0.46
N SER A 385 -3.34 1.67 -0.40
CA SER A 385 -4.21 2.79 -0.78
C SER A 385 -4.68 2.66 -2.23
N THR A 386 -3.75 2.30 -3.13
CA THR A 386 -4.00 2.07 -4.55
C THR A 386 -5.03 0.97 -4.76
N PHE A 387 -4.84 -0.19 -4.12
CA PHE A 387 -5.75 -1.33 -4.22
C PHE A 387 -7.16 -0.99 -3.74
N LEU A 388 -7.29 -0.34 -2.58
CA LEU A 388 -8.60 -0.01 -2.03
C LEU A 388 -9.34 1.04 -2.86
N MET A 389 -8.61 1.94 -3.54
CA MET A 389 -9.23 2.86 -4.50
C MET A 389 -9.67 2.18 -5.78
N TYR A 390 -8.91 1.19 -6.28
CA TYR A 390 -9.39 0.33 -7.37
C TYR A 390 -10.68 -0.41 -6.97
N LEU A 391 -10.73 -1.04 -5.80
CA LEU A 391 -11.95 -1.73 -5.34
C LEU A 391 -13.17 -0.80 -5.31
N LEU A 392 -13.02 0.42 -4.77
CA LEU A 392 -14.13 1.39 -4.71
C LEU A 392 -14.47 1.97 -6.08
N ALA A 393 -13.49 2.19 -6.97
CA ALA A 393 -13.72 2.68 -8.32
C ALA A 393 -14.45 1.62 -9.18
N GLU A 394 -13.99 0.38 -9.17
CA GLU A 394 -14.60 -0.73 -9.89
C GLU A 394 -16.03 -0.99 -9.40
N LEU A 395 -16.25 -0.99 -8.07
CA LEU A 395 -17.61 -1.04 -7.51
C LEU A 395 -18.47 0.16 -7.92
N PHE A 396 -17.89 1.35 -8.11
CA PHE A 396 -18.64 2.52 -8.57
C PHE A 396 -19.09 2.37 -10.03
N GLU A 397 -18.22 1.88 -10.91
CA GLU A 397 -18.54 1.68 -12.32
C GLU A 397 -19.60 0.57 -12.51
N ILE A 398 -19.40 -0.61 -11.91
CA ILE A 398 -20.28 -1.76 -12.16
C ILE A 398 -21.63 -1.72 -11.42
N LEU A 399 -21.72 -1.06 -10.27
CA LEU A 399 -22.97 -1.03 -9.51
C LEU A 399 -23.98 -0.06 -10.15
N PRO A 400 -25.27 -0.43 -10.23
CA PRO A 400 -26.31 0.52 -10.59
C PRO A 400 -26.52 1.52 -9.44
N GLU A 401 -26.85 2.76 -9.81
CA GLU A 401 -27.37 3.73 -8.84
C GLU A 401 -28.68 3.22 -8.23
N VAL A 402 -28.84 3.49 -6.94
CA VAL A 402 -29.98 3.14 -6.11
C VAL A 402 -30.37 4.35 -5.28
N GLY A 403 -31.67 4.48 -4.99
CA GLY A 403 -32.16 5.49 -4.06
C GLY A 403 -31.76 5.18 -2.62
N ASP A 404 -32.48 5.76 -1.67
CA ASP A 404 -32.37 5.34 -0.28
C ASP A 404 -32.91 3.91 -0.13
N LEU A 405 -32.05 3.01 0.37
CA LEU A 405 -32.35 1.60 0.64
C LEU A 405 -32.51 1.39 2.15
N ASP A 406 -33.37 0.44 2.55
CA ASP A 406 -33.53 0.03 3.96
C ASP A 406 -32.24 -0.50 4.58
N LYS A 407 -31.35 -1.07 3.75
CA LYS A 407 -29.99 -1.48 4.11
C LYS A 407 -29.01 -1.30 2.94
N PRO A 408 -27.72 -1.01 3.20
CA PRO A 408 -26.69 -0.93 2.16
C PRO A 408 -26.44 -2.30 1.51
N LYS A 409 -25.88 -2.28 0.29
CA LYS A 409 -25.42 -3.49 -0.43
C LYS A 409 -24.10 -4.04 0.13
N LEU A 410 -23.25 -3.17 0.65
CA LEU A 410 -21.90 -3.46 1.17
C LEU A 410 -21.47 -2.33 2.11
N VAL A 411 -20.67 -2.63 3.13
CA VAL A 411 -20.00 -1.62 3.96
C VAL A 411 -18.51 -1.92 4.04
N PHE A 412 -17.68 -0.95 3.68
CA PHE A 412 -16.23 -0.97 3.88
C PHE A 412 -15.86 -0.47 5.27
N PHE A 413 -14.94 -1.16 5.94
CA PHE A 413 -14.18 -0.65 7.07
C PHE A 413 -12.69 -0.62 6.73
N PHE A 414 -12.08 0.56 6.87
CA PHE A 414 -10.64 0.72 6.76
C PHE A 414 -10.07 0.92 8.16
N ASP A 415 -9.50 -0.14 8.76
CA ASP A 415 -8.66 0.06 9.95
C ASP A 415 -7.42 0.86 9.58
N GLU A 416 -6.81 1.51 10.59
CA GLU A 416 -5.68 2.43 10.46
C GLU A 416 -5.73 3.31 9.18
N ALA A 417 -6.88 3.94 8.95
CA ALA A 417 -7.18 4.72 7.74
C ALA A 417 -6.16 5.82 7.42
N HIS A 418 -5.36 6.24 8.40
CA HIS A 418 -4.20 7.12 8.20
C HIS A 418 -3.23 6.62 7.12
N LEU A 419 -3.08 5.29 6.94
CA LEU A 419 -2.26 4.70 5.89
C LEU A 419 -2.78 4.98 4.47
N LEU A 420 -4.09 5.25 4.31
CA LEU A 420 -4.69 5.58 3.01
C LEU A 420 -4.28 6.96 2.49
N PHE A 421 -3.95 7.86 3.41
CA PHE A 421 -3.76 9.29 3.14
C PHE A 421 -2.32 9.77 3.34
N LYS A 422 -1.49 8.97 4.02
CA LYS A 422 -0.08 9.27 4.25
C LYS A 422 0.67 9.37 2.92
N ASP A 423 1.37 10.48 2.73
CA ASP A 423 2.18 10.81 1.54
C ASP A 423 1.41 10.77 0.19
N ALA A 424 0.07 10.77 0.25
CA ALA A 424 -0.81 10.78 -0.92
C ALA A 424 -0.69 12.06 -1.76
N SER A 425 -0.71 11.91 -3.09
CA SER A 425 -0.78 13.05 -4.01
C SER A 425 -2.11 13.80 -3.89
N LYS A 426 -2.14 15.10 -4.20
CA LYS A 426 -3.39 15.90 -4.17
C LYS A 426 -4.48 15.32 -5.08
N ASP A 427 -4.06 14.86 -6.25
CA ASP A 427 -4.87 14.18 -7.25
C ASP A 427 -5.48 12.88 -6.71
N PHE A 428 -4.70 12.09 -5.97
CA PHE A 428 -5.18 10.89 -5.29
C PHE A 428 -6.18 11.21 -4.18
N LEU A 429 -5.93 12.23 -3.35
CA LEU A 429 -6.87 12.70 -2.33
C LEU A 429 -8.19 13.21 -2.93
N ALA A 430 -8.13 13.89 -4.08
CA ALA A 430 -9.32 14.32 -4.81
C ALA A 430 -10.13 13.13 -5.35
N ALA A 431 -9.45 12.13 -5.92
CA ALA A 431 -10.07 10.88 -6.37
C ALA A 431 -10.77 10.14 -5.22
N ILE A 432 -10.09 9.92 -4.07
CA ILE A 432 -10.71 9.30 -2.89
C ILE A 432 -11.97 10.07 -2.46
N THR A 433 -11.88 11.40 -2.38
CA THR A 433 -12.99 12.26 -1.94
C THR A 433 -14.19 12.15 -2.88
N GLN A 434 -13.95 12.12 -4.19
CA GLN A 434 -14.97 11.93 -5.21
C GLN A 434 -15.60 10.53 -5.11
N THR A 435 -14.80 9.47 -5.03
CA THR A 435 -15.28 8.09 -4.96
C THR A 435 -16.11 7.86 -3.70
N VAL A 436 -15.67 8.34 -2.53
CA VAL A 436 -16.47 8.28 -1.28
C VAL A 436 -17.80 9.00 -1.46
N ARG A 437 -17.82 10.22 -2.00
CA ARG A 437 -19.06 10.96 -2.25
C ARG A 437 -20.04 10.21 -3.16
N LEU A 438 -19.53 9.59 -4.22
CA LEU A 438 -20.34 8.97 -5.27
C LEU A 438 -20.81 7.55 -4.92
N ILE A 439 -19.98 6.73 -4.27
CA ILE A 439 -20.33 5.32 -3.97
C ILE A 439 -21.56 5.18 -3.04
N ARG A 440 -21.89 6.24 -2.29
CA ARG A 440 -23.15 6.33 -1.55
C ARG A 440 -24.38 6.10 -2.42
N SER A 441 -24.45 6.67 -3.63
CA SER A 441 -25.58 6.46 -4.56
C SER A 441 -25.62 5.05 -5.13
N LYS A 442 -24.56 4.26 -5.00
CA LYS A 442 -24.51 2.84 -5.36
C LYS A 442 -25.00 1.92 -4.22
N GLY A 443 -25.24 2.48 -3.04
CA GLY A 443 -25.69 1.77 -1.84
C GLY A 443 -24.56 1.23 -0.97
N VAL A 444 -23.34 1.77 -1.08
CA VAL A 444 -22.16 1.29 -0.35
C VAL A 444 -21.80 2.26 0.79
N GLY A 445 -21.54 1.72 1.98
CA GLY A 445 -21.00 2.45 3.12
C GLY A 445 -19.48 2.42 3.17
N VAL A 446 -18.86 3.46 3.75
CA VAL A 446 -17.40 3.52 3.98
C VAL A 446 -17.14 4.05 5.39
N PHE A 447 -16.42 3.31 6.20
CA PHE A 447 -16.08 3.68 7.57
C PHE A 447 -14.56 3.73 7.74
N PHE A 448 -14.05 4.92 8.04
CA PHE A 448 -12.64 5.13 8.35
C PHE A 448 -12.43 4.91 9.85
N VAL A 449 -11.48 4.06 10.22
CA VAL A 449 -11.11 3.76 11.61
C VAL A 449 -9.67 4.19 11.83
N THR A 450 -9.42 5.13 12.75
CA THR A 450 -8.12 5.80 12.86
C THR A 450 -7.84 6.33 14.27
N GLN A 451 -6.63 6.82 14.56
CA GLN A 451 -6.27 7.25 15.91
C GLN A 451 -6.84 8.63 16.26
N THR A 452 -6.87 9.57 15.32
CA THR A 452 -7.45 10.91 15.49
C THR A 452 -8.17 11.36 14.21
N PRO A 453 -9.27 12.14 14.30
CA PRO A 453 -9.93 12.65 13.10
C PRO A 453 -8.99 13.39 12.14
N LYS A 454 -7.91 14.01 12.65
CA LYS A 454 -6.86 14.67 11.84
C LYS A 454 -6.16 13.76 10.82
N ASP A 455 -6.20 12.45 11.01
CA ASP A 455 -5.58 11.47 10.10
C ASP A 455 -6.32 11.36 8.76
N VAL A 456 -7.56 11.86 8.69
CA VAL A 456 -8.42 11.83 7.51
C VAL A 456 -8.52 13.25 6.94
N PRO A 457 -8.35 13.45 5.61
CA PRO A 457 -8.49 14.76 4.96
C PRO A 457 -9.84 15.44 5.25
N SER A 458 -9.85 16.77 5.37
CA SER A 458 -11.05 17.57 5.66
C SER A 458 -12.21 17.29 4.72
N ASP A 459 -11.93 17.10 3.45
CA ASP A 459 -12.93 17.01 2.40
C ASP A 459 -13.60 15.61 2.40
N VAL A 460 -12.83 14.59 2.81
CA VAL A 460 -13.32 13.23 3.12
C VAL A 460 -14.13 13.24 4.42
N LEU A 461 -13.60 13.85 5.50
CA LEU A 461 -14.32 14.02 6.78
C LEU A 461 -15.69 14.69 6.59
N ALA A 462 -15.79 15.66 5.68
CA ALA A 462 -17.03 16.35 5.34
C ALA A 462 -18.07 15.47 4.62
N GLN A 463 -17.70 14.27 4.14
CA GLN A 463 -18.65 13.28 3.60
C GLN A 463 -19.17 12.29 4.67
N LEU A 464 -18.60 12.28 5.89
CA LEU A 464 -18.89 11.25 6.90
C LEU A 464 -20.10 11.63 7.77
N GLY A 465 -21.20 10.88 7.63
CA GLY A 465 -22.44 11.11 8.35
C GLY A 465 -22.45 10.66 9.81
N SER A 466 -21.76 9.55 10.12
CA SER A 466 -21.73 8.96 11.47
C SER A 466 -20.37 9.10 12.15
N ARG A 467 -20.35 9.36 13.46
CA ARG A 467 -19.11 9.54 14.23
C ARG A 467 -19.18 8.83 15.59
N ILE A 468 -18.20 7.97 15.83
CA ILE A 468 -17.97 7.29 17.11
C ILE A 468 -16.54 7.64 17.56
N GLN A 469 -16.42 8.47 18.58
CA GLN A 469 -15.15 8.99 19.07
C GLN A 469 -14.84 8.44 20.46
N HIS A 470 -13.97 7.45 20.51
CA HIS A 470 -13.32 6.99 21.74
C HIS A 470 -12.34 8.05 22.28
N ALA A 471 -11.80 7.79 23.47
CA ALA A 471 -10.91 8.69 24.18
C ALA A 471 -9.77 9.24 23.30
N LEU A 472 -9.53 10.55 23.38
CA LEU A 472 -8.37 11.23 22.82
C LEU A 472 -7.41 11.57 23.96
N ARG A 473 -6.12 11.33 23.76
CA ARG A 473 -5.08 11.66 24.76
C ARG A 473 -4.31 12.88 24.27
N ALA A 474 -4.39 13.98 25.01
CA ALA A 474 -3.64 15.20 24.69
C ALA A 474 -2.37 15.28 25.55
N PHE A 475 -1.20 15.04 24.94
CA PHE A 475 0.10 15.14 25.61
C PHE A 475 0.91 16.34 25.15
N THR A 476 0.62 16.86 23.95
CA THR A 476 1.30 18.00 23.33
C THR A 476 0.33 19.17 23.09
N PRO A 477 0.84 20.40 22.87
CA PRO A 477 0.01 21.54 22.45
C PRO A 477 -0.77 21.29 21.15
N ASP A 478 -0.21 20.51 20.22
CA ASP A 478 -0.87 20.18 18.95
C ASP A 478 -1.99 19.14 19.11
N ASP A 479 -1.89 18.25 20.11
CA ASP A 479 -2.99 17.37 20.50
C ASP A 479 -4.12 18.16 21.16
N ALA A 480 -3.80 19.09 22.07
CA ALA A 480 -4.80 19.96 22.70
C ALA A 480 -5.53 20.83 21.65
N LYS A 481 -4.79 21.31 20.63
CA LYS A 481 -5.37 21.97 19.46
C LYS A 481 -6.21 21.01 18.60
N ALA A 482 -5.82 19.73 18.47
CA ALA A 482 -6.59 18.70 17.77
C ALA A 482 -7.93 18.40 18.46
N LEU A 483 -7.88 18.28 19.79
CA LEU A 483 -9.03 18.02 20.63
C LEU A 483 -10.05 19.14 20.52
N ARG A 484 -9.64 20.41 20.65
CA ARG A 484 -10.54 21.58 20.47
C ARG A 484 -11.15 21.64 19.08
N ALA A 485 -10.35 21.39 18.04
CA ALA A 485 -10.86 21.32 16.67
C ALA A 485 -11.90 20.19 16.53
N THR A 486 -11.65 19.02 17.12
CA THR A 486 -12.57 17.87 17.12
C THR A 486 -13.88 18.20 17.85
N VAL A 487 -13.81 18.76 19.06
CA VAL A 487 -14.96 19.21 19.87
C VAL A 487 -15.82 20.21 19.10
N GLY A 488 -15.21 21.17 18.39
CA GLY A 488 -15.91 22.16 17.57
C GLY A 488 -16.73 21.59 16.40
N THR A 489 -16.62 20.30 16.08
CA THR A 489 -17.39 19.62 15.02
C THR A 489 -18.62 18.85 15.52
N TYR A 490 -18.95 18.92 16.81
CA TYR A 490 -20.14 18.27 17.38
C TYR A 490 -21.33 19.23 17.52
N PRO A 491 -22.58 18.73 17.47
CA PRO A 491 -23.74 19.46 17.95
C PRO A 491 -23.55 19.91 19.41
N LYS A 492 -24.12 21.06 19.78
CA LYS A 492 -24.11 21.53 21.18
C LYS A 492 -24.86 20.53 22.07
N SER A 493 -24.34 20.30 23.27
CA SER A 493 -24.88 19.40 24.30
C SER A 493 -24.47 19.88 25.69
N GLY A 494 -25.03 19.30 26.76
CA GLY A 494 -24.63 19.58 28.15
C GLY A 494 -23.22 19.11 28.54
N TYR A 495 -22.54 18.33 27.69
CA TYR A 495 -21.20 17.82 27.96
C TYR A 495 -20.10 18.88 27.76
N ASP A 496 -19.17 18.95 28.71
CA ASP A 496 -17.81 19.45 28.46
C ASP A 496 -17.03 18.39 27.66
N LEU A 497 -17.15 18.44 26.33
CA LEU A 497 -16.51 17.46 25.45
C LEU A 497 -14.97 17.56 25.42
N GLU A 498 -14.36 18.71 25.77
CA GLU A 498 -12.90 18.80 25.86
C GLU A 498 -12.39 17.99 27.05
N ARG A 499 -13.10 18.03 28.19
CA ARG A 499 -12.81 17.17 29.34
C ARG A 499 -13.21 15.71 29.10
N VAL A 500 -14.46 15.45 28.75
CA VAL A 500 -15.02 14.09 28.65
C VAL A 500 -14.22 13.23 27.68
N LEU A 501 -13.82 13.76 26.51
CA LEU A 501 -13.03 13.00 25.53
C LEU A 501 -11.65 12.57 26.04
N GLN A 502 -11.11 13.18 27.10
CA GLN A 502 -9.87 12.76 27.74
C GLN A 502 -10.10 11.74 28.87
N GLU A 503 -11.27 11.80 29.51
CA GLU A 503 -11.66 10.98 30.67
C GLU A 503 -12.36 9.65 30.28
N LEU A 504 -12.86 9.52 29.04
CA LEU A 504 -13.55 8.33 28.53
C LEU A 504 -12.82 7.01 28.84
N ALA A 505 -13.54 6.05 29.41
CA ALA A 505 -13.01 4.72 29.69
C ALA A 505 -12.87 3.86 28.42
N THR A 506 -12.13 2.74 28.54
CA THR A 506 -11.99 1.78 27.43
C THR A 506 -13.32 1.09 27.14
N GLY A 507 -13.77 1.13 25.89
CA GLY A 507 -15.13 0.69 25.51
C GLY A 507 -16.21 1.75 25.72
N GLU A 508 -15.83 3.02 25.89
CA GLU A 508 -16.75 4.15 25.85
C GLU A 508 -16.37 5.12 24.72
N ALA A 509 -17.36 5.84 24.20
CA ALA A 509 -17.21 6.81 23.12
C ALA A 509 -18.27 7.91 23.18
N ILE A 510 -17.94 9.07 22.63
CA ILE A 510 -18.92 10.09 22.22
C ILE A 510 -19.49 9.69 20.85
N VAL A 511 -20.81 9.61 20.75
CA VAL A 511 -21.53 9.18 19.54
C VAL A 511 -22.45 10.30 19.03
N THR A 512 -22.45 10.51 17.72
CA THR A 512 -23.48 11.25 16.96
C THR A 512 -23.56 10.67 15.55
N VAL A 513 -24.76 10.47 15.02
CA VAL A 513 -25.02 9.77 13.75
C VAL A 513 -26.09 10.48 12.94
N MET A 514 -26.29 10.07 11.68
CA MET A 514 -27.43 10.55 10.91
C MET A 514 -28.70 9.81 11.30
N SER A 515 -29.73 10.58 11.68
CA SER A 515 -31.10 10.08 11.80
C SER A 515 -31.69 9.70 10.44
N GLU A 516 -32.81 8.99 10.44
CA GLU A 516 -33.59 8.64 9.23
C GLU A 516 -33.99 9.87 8.40
N LYS A 517 -34.06 11.06 9.02
CA LYS A 517 -34.37 12.35 8.37
C LYS A 517 -33.11 13.10 7.87
N GLY A 518 -31.93 12.51 8.00
CA GLY A 518 -30.65 13.10 7.60
C GLY A 518 -30.10 14.19 8.53
N ALA A 519 -30.77 14.48 9.65
CA ALA A 519 -30.26 15.39 10.69
C ALA A 519 -29.32 14.64 11.66
N PRO A 520 -28.27 15.28 12.20
CA PRO A 520 -27.42 14.68 13.22
C PRO A 520 -28.20 14.44 14.52
N THR A 521 -27.97 13.30 15.16
CA THR A 521 -28.52 12.97 16.48
C THR A 521 -27.88 13.80 17.60
N PRO A 522 -28.56 13.96 18.75
CA PRO A 522 -27.94 14.46 19.96
C PRO A 522 -26.65 13.71 20.29
N VAL A 523 -25.67 14.44 20.81
CA VAL A 523 -24.40 13.87 21.29
C VAL A 523 -24.69 12.97 22.49
N ALA A 524 -24.12 11.77 22.51
CA ALA A 524 -24.29 10.81 23.59
C ALA A 524 -22.94 10.23 24.04
N TRP A 525 -22.59 10.37 25.32
CA TRP A 525 -21.56 9.53 25.96
C TRP A 525 -22.14 8.12 26.07
N THR A 526 -21.53 7.19 25.36
CA THR A 526 -22.06 5.84 25.15
C THR A 526 -21.09 4.80 25.72
N ARG A 527 -21.58 3.89 26.54
CA ARG A 527 -20.88 2.64 26.88
C ARG A 527 -21.22 1.60 25.83
N LEU A 528 -20.21 1.16 25.10
CA LEU A 528 -20.37 0.42 23.85
C LEU A 528 -20.68 -1.06 24.09
N ARG A 529 -21.41 -1.65 23.14
CA ARG A 529 -21.67 -3.09 23.13
C ARG A 529 -20.40 -3.90 22.93
N ALA A 530 -20.40 -5.09 23.52
CA ALA A 530 -19.39 -6.10 23.28
C ALA A 530 -19.64 -6.82 21.95
N PRO A 531 -18.60 -7.03 21.11
CA PRO A 531 -18.62 -8.04 20.05
C PRO A 531 -19.03 -9.42 20.57
N GLN A 532 -19.75 -10.19 19.75
CA GLN A 532 -20.16 -11.57 20.00
C GLN A 532 -19.11 -12.58 19.55
N GLY A 533 -18.25 -12.22 18.59
CA GLY A 533 -17.08 -12.98 18.19
C GLY A 533 -15.94 -12.87 19.19
N LEU A 534 -14.85 -13.58 18.91
CA LEU A 534 -13.65 -13.59 19.74
C LEU A 534 -12.99 -12.20 19.76
N MET A 535 -12.66 -11.70 20.95
CA MET A 535 -11.95 -10.42 21.13
C MET A 535 -10.42 -10.59 21.05
N SER A 536 -9.97 -11.53 20.24
CA SER A 536 -8.59 -11.92 19.96
C SER A 536 -8.55 -12.60 18.59
N PRO A 537 -7.40 -12.70 17.92
CA PRO A 537 -7.33 -13.32 16.59
C PRO A 537 -7.88 -14.74 16.56
N THR A 538 -8.55 -15.10 15.47
CA THR A 538 -9.00 -16.49 15.25
C THR A 538 -7.78 -17.40 15.13
N PRO A 539 -7.75 -18.59 15.76
CA PRO A 539 -6.61 -19.50 15.67
C PRO A 539 -6.27 -19.87 14.22
N ASP A 540 -5.00 -19.81 13.86
CA ASP A 540 -4.48 -20.09 12.51
C ASP A 540 -5.10 -21.31 11.80
N PRO A 541 -5.22 -22.51 12.42
CA PRO A 541 -5.82 -23.66 11.75
C PRO A 541 -7.31 -23.49 11.39
N ALA A 542 -8.02 -22.56 12.02
CA ALA A 542 -9.39 -22.22 11.66
C ALA A 542 -9.45 -21.25 10.47
N ILE A 543 -8.50 -20.30 10.37
CA ILE A 543 -8.32 -19.43 9.20
C ILE A 543 -8.02 -20.27 7.96
N GLU A 544 -7.04 -21.18 8.04
CA GLU A 544 -6.67 -22.10 6.95
C GLU A 544 -7.85 -22.94 6.46
N ARG A 545 -8.66 -23.49 7.39
CA ARG A 545 -9.89 -24.22 7.05
C ARG A 545 -10.92 -23.35 6.34
N ALA A 546 -11.09 -22.09 6.76
CA ALA A 546 -12.02 -21.16 6.12
C ALA A 546 -11.56 -20.80 4.70
N ILE A 547 -10.26 -20.56 4.48
CA ILE A 547 -9.67 -20.31 3.16
C ILE A 547 -9.89 -21.52 2.23
N HIS A 548 -9.54 -22.73 2.68
CA HIS A 548 -9.73 -23.95 1.88
C HIS A 548 -11.19 -24.32 1.62
N ALA A 549 -12.13 -23.82 2.44
CA ALA A 549 -13.56 -24.01 2.24
C ALA A 549 -14.21 -22.93 1.34
N SER A 550 -13.54 -21.81 1.08
CA SER A 550 -14.12 -20.76 0.23
C SER A 550 -14.21 -21.22 -1.23
N PRO A 551 -15.37 -21.09 -1.89
CA PRO A 551 -15.50 -21.39 -3.31
C PRO A 551 -14.68 -20.43 -4.18
N LEU A 552 -14.32 -19.25 -3.66
CA LEU A 552 -13.50 -18.28 -4.39
C LEU A 552 -12.04 -18.73 -4.52
N LEU A 553 -11.54 -19.60 -3.64
CA LEU A 553 -10.20 -20.16 -3.78
C LEU A 553 -10.07 -21.00 -5.07
N ALA A 554 -11.14 -21.67 -5.50
CA ALA A 554 -11.17 -22.42 -6.76
C ALA A 554 -11.23 -21.49 -8.00
N LYS A 555 -11.72 -20.25 -7.85
CA LYS A 555 -11.80 -19.23 -8.92
C LYS A 555 -10.50 -18.42 -9.03
N TYR A 556 -9.88 -18.03 -7.91
CA TYR A 556 -8.78 -17.07 -7.87
C TYR A 556 -7.44 -17.58 -7.29
N GLY A 557 -7.42 -18.77 -6.68
CA GLY A 557 -6.25 -19.29 -5.96
C GLY A 557 -5.03 -19.47 -6.85
N THR A 558 -5.21 -20.02 -8.05
CA THR A 558 -4.12 -20.24 -9.02
C THR A 558 -4.01 -19.05 -9.95
N ALA A 559 -2.84 -18.41 -9.98
CA ALA A 559 -2.53 -17.40 -10.99
C ALA A 559 -2.46 -18.04 -12.39
N ILE A 560 -2.89 -17.30 -13.42
CA ILE A 560 -2.85 -17.75 -14.81
C ILE A 560 -1.81 -16.92 -15.56
N ASP A 561 -0.91 -17.62 -16.24
CA ASP A 561 0.10 -17.05 -17.13
C ASP A 561 -0.39 -17.26 -18.58
N ARG A 562 -0.77 -16.18 -19.26
CA ARG A 562 -1.33 -16.18 -20.63
C ARG A 562 -0.44 -15.35 -21.53
N GLU A 563 -0.48 -15.63 -22.84
CA GLU A 563 0.24 -14.85 -23.84
C GLU A 563 -0.18 -13.37 -23.77
N SER A 564 0.74 -12.53 -23.28
CA SER A 564 0.49 -11.14 -22.90
C SER A 564 1.13 -10.15 -23.88
N ALA A 565 0.89 -8.84 -23.70
CA ALA A 565 1.49 -7.82 -24.55
C ALA A 565 3.02 -7.92 -24.64
N ARG A 566 3.69 -8.20 -23.51
CA ARG A 566 5.14 -8.41 -23.45
C ARG A 566 5.59 -9.53 -24.39
N GLU A 567 4.88 -10.66 -24.40
CA GLU A 567 5.28 -11.86 -25.15
C GLU A 567 5.08 -11.66 -26.65
N ILE A 568 3.92 -11.14 -27.03
CA ILE A 568 3.58 -10.79 -28.41
C ILE A 568 4.58 -9.77 -28.97
N LEU A 569 4.87 -8.70 -28.24
CA LEU A 569 5.79 -7.65 -28.70
C LEU A 569 7.24 -8.14 -28.74
N THR A 570 7.69 -8.95 -27.78
CA THR A 570 9.02 -9.57 -27.81
C THR A 570 9.18 -10.47 -29.04
N ALA A 571 8.18 -11.28 -29.36
CA ALA A 571 8.17 -12.10 -30.57
C ALA A 571 8.22 -11.26 -31.85
N ARG A 572 7.45 -10.16 -31.93
CA ARG A 572 7.48 -9.23 -33.07
C ARG A 572 8.86 -8.56 -33.24
N MET A 573 9.45 -8.07 -32.16
CA MET A 573 10.77 -7.41 -32.19
C MET A 573 11.89 -8.38 -32.57
N ASN A 574 11.89 -9.61 -32.04
CA ASN A 574 12.86 -10.63 -32.42
C ASN A 574 12.74 -10.99 -33.91
N ALA A 575 11.53 -11.17 -34.43
CA ALA A 575 11.30 -11.46 -35.84
C ALA A 575 11.75 -10.32 -36.77
N ALA A 576 11.57 -9.06 -36.34
CA ALA A 576 12.07 -7.89 -37.08
C ALA A 576 13.61 -7.84 -37.10
N ALA A 577 14.26 -8.04 -35.95
CA ALA A 577 15.72 -8.07 -35.83
C ALA A 577 16.36 -9.24 -36.62
N GLU A 578 15.72 -10.41 -36.64
CA GLU A 578 16.15 -11.55 -37.47
C GLU A 578 16.03 -11.23 -38.98
N ALA A 579 14.96 -10.53 -39.39
CA ALA A 579 14.77 -10.12 -40.77
C ALA A 579 15.81 -9.06 -41.22
N GLU A 580 16.07 -8.05 -40.38
CA GLU A 580 17.09 -7.03 -40.66
C GLU A 580 18.49 -7.65 -40.69
N ALA A 581 18.84 -8.51 -39.73
CA ALA A 581 20.11 -9.23 -39.73
C ALA A 581 20.27 -10.14 -40.96
N ALA A 582 19.18 -10.75 -41.46
CA ALA A 582 19.19 -11.51 -42.70
C ALA A 582 19.37 -10.63 -43.94
N GLU A 583 18.76 -9.43 -43.99
CA GLU A 583 18.96 -8.47 -45.07
C GLU A 583 20.38 -7.89 -45.07
N GLU A 584 20.92 -7.50 -43.91
CA GLU A 584 22.31 -7.07 -43.75
C GLU A 584 23.29 -8.18 -44.16
N ALA A 585 23.05 -9.43 -43.75
CA ALA A 585 23.87 -10.57 -44.16
C ALA A 585 23.79 -10.83 -45.68
N ALA A 586 22.61 -10.68 -46.29
CA ALA A 586 22.43 -10.78 -47.73
C ALA A 586 23.16 -9.65 -48.49
N LEU A 587 23.08 -8.40 -48.00
CA LEU A 587 23.79 -7.24 -48.54
C LEU A 587 25.31 -7.37 -48.38
N ALA A 588 25.78 -7.86 -47.23
CA ALA A 588 27.20 -8.12 -46.98
C ALA A 588 27.73 -9.22 -47.89
N LYS A 589 26.98 -10.32 -48.05
CA LYS A 589 27.32 -11.40 -48.98
C LYS A 589 27.33 -10.91 -50.43
N ALA A 590 26.32 -10.14 -50.87
CA ALA A 590 26.28 -9.58 -52.21
C ALA A 590 27.46 -8.63 -52.51
N LYS A 591 27.90 -7.83 -51.51
CA LYS A 591 29.11 -7.01 -51.60
C LYS A 591 30.37 -7.88 -51.73
N ALA A 592 30.50 -8.92 -50.91
CA ALA A 592 31.64 -9.84 -50.93
C ALA A 592 31.72 -10.63 -52.26
N ASP A 593 30.60 -11.17 -52.75
CA ASP A 593 30.51 -11.89 -54.02
C ASP A 593 30.86 -10.95 -55.21
N ALA A 594 30.40 -9.71 -55.18
CA ALA A 594 30.75 -8.70 -56.19
C ALA A 594 32.23 -8.28 -56.15
N GLU A 595 32.85 -8.24 -54.97
CA GLU A 595 34.28 -7.97 -54.82
C GLU A 595 35.14 -9.16 -55.26
N TYR A 596 34.75 -10.38 -54.88
CA TYR A 596 35.39 -11.62 -55.35
C TYR A 596 35.30 -11.75 -56.87
N ALA A 597 34.17 -11.43 -57.49
CA ALA A 597 34.01 -11.42 -58.94
C ALA A 597 34.96 -10.41 -59.63
N LYS A 598 35.15 -9.21 -59.04
CA LYS A 598 36.14 -8.23 -59.52
C LYS A 598 37.58 -8.74 -59.40
N GLN A 599 37.93 -9.34 -58.26
CA GLN A 599 39.27 -9.91 -58.05
C GLN A 599 39.55 -11.05 -59.02
N LYS A 600 38.60 -11.97 -59.21
CA LYS A 600 38.71 -13.06 -60.18
C LYS A 600 38.87 -12.54 -61.61
N ALA A 601 38.03 -11.60 -62.04
CA ALA A 601 38.16 -10.98 -63.37
C ALA A 601 39.50 -10.23 -63.57
N ALA A 602 40.12 -9.72 -62.50
CA ALA A 602 41.46 -9.14 -62.56
C ALA A 602 42.56 -10.20 -62.68
N ILE A 603 42.42 -11.34 -62.00
CA ILE A 603 43.32 -12.51 -62.12
C ILE A 603 43.21 -13.12 -63.51
N ASP A 604 42.01 -13.47 -63.98
CA ASP A 604 41.76 -14.03 -65.32
C ASP A 604 42.35 -13.13 -66.43
N LYS A 605 42.25 -11.80 -66.27
CA LYS A 605 42.84 -10.80 -67.18
C LYS A 605 44.37 -10.74 -67.09
N ALA A 606 44.94 -10.94 -65.91
CA ALA A 606 46.39 -10.99 -65.72
C ALA A 606 46.98 -12.28 -66.30
N GLU A 607 46.31 -13.42 -66.11
CA GLU A 607 46.68 -14.71 -66.70
C GLU A 607 46.59 -14.65 -68.23
N ALA A 608 45.47 -14.19 -68.81
CA ALA A 608 45.35 -14.02 -70.26
C ALA A 608 46.39 -13.04 -70.86
N ALA A 609 46.85 -12.05 -70.08
CA ALA A 609 47.95 -11.16 -70.47
C ALA A 609 49.33 -11.83 -70.34
N ALA A 610 49.52 -12.70 -69.35
CA ALA A 610 50.73 -13.52 -69.18
C ALA A 610 50.85 -14.58 -70.27
N GLU A 611 49.75 -15.29 -70.59
CA GLU A 611 49.69 -16.24 -71.71
C GLU A 611 49.98 -15.56 -73.05
N LYS A 612 49.40 -14.38 -73.32
CA LYS A 612 49.75 -13.60 -74.53
C LYS A 612 51.22 -13.21 -74.58
N LYS A 613 51.83 -12.84 -73.46
CA LYS A 613 53.28 -12.57 -73.40
C LYS A 613 54.10 -13.84 -73.62
N ALA A 614 53.72 -14.96 -73.01
CA ALA A 614 54.38 -16.25 -73.19
C ALA A 614 54.28 -16.76 -74.64
N GLN A 615 53.12 -16.61 -75.29
CA GLN A 615 52.93 -16.89 -76.72
C GLN A 615 53.81 -15.99 -77.59
N GLN A 616 53.88 -14.69 -77.31
CA GLN A 616 54.77 -13.76 -78.02
C GLN A 616 56.26 -14.08 -77.82
N GLU A 617 56.68 -14.51 -76.62
CA GLU A 617 58.05 -14.97 -76.38
C GLU A 617 58.32 -16.32 -77.06
N TYR A 618 57.35 -17.23 -77.09
CA TYR A 618 57.45 -18.51 -77.79
C TYR A 618 57.57 -18.33 -79.30
N GLU A 619 56.77 -17.46 -79.92
CA GLU A 619 56.93 -17.06 -81.33
C GLU A 619 58.31 -16.41 -81.58
N ARG A 620 58.77 -15.56 -80.66
CA ARG A 620 60.08 -14.88 -80.76
C ARG A 620 61.26 -15.85 -80.58
N LEU A 621 61.08 -16.93 -79.84
CA LEU A 621 62.02 -18.05 -79.71
C LEU A 621 62.01 -18.95 -80.93
N LEU A 622 60.85 -19.30 -81.49
CA LEU A 622 60.70 -20.01 -82.77
C LEU A 622 61.39 -19.26 -83.91
N LYS A 623 61.24 -17.93 -83.97
CA LYS A 623 61.95 -17.06 -84.92
C LYS A 623 63.47 -16.98 -84.69
N LYS A 624 63.98 -17.47 -83.55
CA LYS A 624 65.41 -17.58 -83.24
C LYS A 624 65.97 -18.99 -83.42
N THR A 625 65.13 -20.02 -83.52
CA THR A 625 65.54 -21.42 -83.71
C THR A 625 65.35 -21.96 -85.13
N SER A 626 64.75 -21.19 -86.05
CA SER A 626 64.73 -21.55 -87.48
C SER A 626 66.05 -21.29 -88.22
N ASP A 627 66.98 -20.53 -87.63
CA ASP A 627 68.31 -20.27 -88.19
C ASP A 627 69.41 -20.94 -87.34
N LYS A 628 70.10 -21.93 -87.97
CA LYS A 628 71.10 -22.89 -87.41
C LYS A 628 70.45 -24.12 -86.73
N THR A 629 70.83 -25.37 -87.05
CA THR A 629 72.08 -25.86 -87.67
C THR A 629 71.85 -27.10 -88.57
N ARG A 630 72.70 -27.28 -89.57
CA ARG A 630 72.77 -28.45 -90.46
C ARG A 630 73.77 -29.48 -89.91
N THR A 631 73.38 -30.77 -89.78
CA THR A 631 74.22 -31.99 -89.59
C THR A 631 75.08 -32.11 -88.30
N SER A 632 75.36 -33.28 -87.70
CA SER A 632 74.99 -34.70 -87.96
C SER A 632 75.20 -35.62 -86.73
N ARG A 633 74.48 -36.76 -86.67
CA ARG A 633 74.82 -38.12 -86.10
C ARG A 633 75.75 -38.19 -84.85
N SER A 634 75.39 -38.90 -83.76
CA SER A 634 75.21 -40.36 -83.72
C SER A 634 74.62 -40.88 -82.37
N SER A 635 73.86 -42.00 -82.43
CA SER A 635 73.62 -43.05 -81.38
C SER A 635 73.87 -42.72 -79.89
N ARG A 636 72.94 -42.91 -78.94
CA ARG A 636 72.22 -44.16 -78.56
C ARG A 636 71.16 -43.84 -77.48
N ALA A 637 70.34 -44.83 -77.09
CA ALA A 637 69.27 -44.76 -76.07
C ALA A 637 69.77 -44.30 -74.67
N GLU A 638 68.96 -43.84 -73.70
CA GLU A 638 67.49 -43.97 -73.45
C GLU A 638 66.86 -42.65 -72.95
N LYS A 639 65.53 -42.64 -72.69
CA LYS A 639 64.83 -41.56 -71.95
C LYS A 639 63.82 -42.12 -70.95
N SER A 640 64.03 -41.84 -69.67
CA SER A 640 62.99 -41.31 -68.77
C SER A 640 63.60 -40.82 -67.44
N PRO A 641 63.78 -39.50 -67.25
CA PRO A 641 63.98 -38.89 -65.94
C PRO A 641 62.70 -38.16 -65.51
N LEU A 642 61.65 -38.93 -65.18
CA LEU A 642 60.41 -38.39 -64.59
C LEU A 642 60.47 -38.26 -63.06
N GLU A 643 61.64 -38.53 -62.45
CA GLU A 643 61.86 -38.50 -60.99
C GLU A 643 62.94 -37.50 -60.53
N GLU A 644 63.65 -36.83 -61.44
CA GLU A 644 64.81 -35.96 -61.08
C GLU A 644 64.47 -34.45 -60.96
N ILE A 645 63.18 -34.09 -60.85
CA ILE A 645 62.72 -32.74 -60.43
C ILE A 645 61.67 -32.83 -59.30
N LEU A 646 61.86 -33.79 -58.39
CA LEU A 646 61.14 -33.90 -57.12
C LEU A 646 62.16 -33.88 -55.96
N GLY A 647 62.91 -32.78 -55.84
CA GLY A 647 64.04 -32.77 -54.90
C GLY A 647 64.87 -31.50 -54.79
N SER A 648 64.29 -30.28 -54.88
CA SER A 648 65.03 -29.06 -54.53
C SER A 648 64.25 -28.16 -53.56
N LYS A 649 64.94 -27.74 -52.49
CA LYS A 649 64.39 -27.01 -51.33
C LYS A 649 64.13 -25.52 -51.66
N ALA A 650 63.24 -25.24 -52.60
CA ALA A 650 62.82 -23.89 -52.98
C ALA A 650 61.29 -23.68 -52.94
N THR A 651 60.53 -24.67 -52.47
CA THR A 651 59.05 -24.65 -52.46
C THR A 651 58.46 -24.89 -51.06
N GLN A 652 59.16 -24.41 -50.01
CA GLN A 652 58.73 -24.59 -48.61
C GLN A 652 58.89 -23.33 -47.75
N THR A 653 59.06 -22.14 -48.35
CA THR A 653 59.35 -20.90 -47.61
C THR A 653 58.78 -19.62 -48.27
N ILE A 654 57.64 -19.72 -48.96
CA ILE A 654 56.74 -18.56 -49.22
C ILE A 654 55.27 -19.01 -49.00
N LEU A 655 54.97 -19.49 -47.80
CA LEU A 655 53.60 -19.56 -47.27
C LEU A 655 53.66 -19.48 -45.74
N GLY A 656 54.00 -18.30 -45.21
CA GLY A 656 54.20 -18.11 -43.78
C GLY A 656 54.88 -16.81 -43.36
N GLY A 657 54.12 -15.71 -43.37
CA GLY A 657 54.24 -14.67 -42.34
C GLY A 657 55.26 -13.53 -42.50
N VAL A 658 54.79 -12.40 -43.04
CA VAL A 658 54.95 -11.08 -42.39
C VAL A 658 53.56 -10.41 -42.48
N ILE A 659 52.61 -10.65 -41.57
CA ILE A 659 52.52 -10.25 -40.14
C ILE A 659 52.29 -8.74 -39.97
N ARG A 660 51.23 -8.41 -39.19
CA ARG A 660 50.84 -7.09 -38.63
C ARG A 660 50.04 -6.18 -39.59
N GLY A 661 48.81 -5.75 -39.28
CA GLY A 661 47.91 -6.13 -38.17
C GLY A 661 46.72 -5.16 -38.07
N VAL A 662 45.49 -5.67 -38.09
CA VAL A 662 44.24 -4.86 -37.95
C VAL A 662 43.22 -5.50 -36.97
N PHE A 663 43.49 -6.69 -36.42
CA PHE A 663 42.64 -7.30 -35.39
C PHE A 663 43.39 -7.48 -34.07
N GLY A 664 42.78 -6.92 -33.02
CA GLY A 664 43.29 -6.82 -31.65
C GLY A 664 43.76 -5.39 -31.32
N THR A 665 43.39 -4.78 -30.19
CA THR A 665 42.52 -5.20 -29.06
C THR A 665 42.25 -3.97 -28.20
N GLY A 666 41.08 -3.86 -27.55
CA GLY A 666 40.79 -2.76 -26.62
C GLY A 666 39.57 -3.01 -25.73
N ARG A 667 39.81 -3.54 -24.53
CA ARG A 667 38.78 -3.89 -23.51
C ARG A 667 37.86 -2.72 -23.15
N ARG A 668 36.57 -3.02 -22.94
CA ARG A 668 36.00 -3.11 -21.59
C ARG A 668 35.11 -4.34 -21.50
#